data_AF-A0A1F9MBK4-F1
#
_entry.id   AF-A0A1F9MBK4-F1
#
_cell.length_a   1.000
_cell.length_b   1.000
_cell.length_c   1.000
_cell.angle_alpha   90.00
_cell.angle_beta   90.00
_cell.angle_gamma   90.00
#
_symmetry.space_group_name_H-M   'P 1'
#
loop_
_entity.id
_entity.type
_entity.pdbx_description
1 polymer ?
#
loop_
_entity_poly.entity_id
_entity_poly.type
_entity_poly.pdbx_seq_one_letter_code
_entity_poly.pdbx_strand_id
1 'polypeptide(L)'
;MSTFSIPTWLKDRVIDEDYHEELRGLFSGTIRFCFRDITKEAIIKYYNNYPRESFYRLLRILGFYGVKLTGKIAAYSGPQEKYPEVMSIEKAHWEGKIILPEAQSSLSSALRSFGLSKIKQLHGVPVEGVIVLSDNNLSPEKITNYFPATIIQVHDNFFTPITTSCSCERINLIGNDESYYQYQTSPSDLHTTAENTTNEYFDQRLSQSIESLQLSSEYLDSFRANNINYLGELVAKNDEELTEILHHRRKSLQEIKVRLWLIGLCTGLKVKILNLDSAPLVEEDKASLSVENIHLSVRAAKCLRQANIRTIPELLLKTDDELLAIPHFGRKSLNEIRSEIVELQQPKQMKAVRKFGLVETEPLNIVSTQVDICSNLTTKISDIVFSVRTRGCLKERNIEYIWQLVRLSKYDLIGMRNLGRKSINELDEVLESFGFWFGMKFTKNQLAAIYAFEPSPKTVVLGELIKQLVDKFSSPPFCFLNQRENLVVEERLFKAKRKKTLEELAMQFSLTRERVRQLEKSAKGKIKQQYVKELWTIVDNLKQKVDRTAGLADLDALRIDPKEFSLQEQIIIDCLFQMMDEKLFIDWKCSLISTRGDEWIFLICDAIELYLFEATGDKFFTEKDLCEAVEKACVDFGLSSDLNRQNLIKEFHLVKKVKILDDFLSCGRITKQDQIILAFRELFPEGLEVYKKQDLLMQKLKVYDPERFGATSPRAILARLTDHPDVFLWRRGFFIHKDHLHYDEVIVKKVVELIEQLFDQGHSRFQVEVPFIIFKDDLLQSGIPNQYALYTLLRLQNNERIGQRKFPTIVDLQTNIDIQEGILEELENYFLRAGGAIPFSELKEEFLVKRGWKVYSVQQNITVNSEVIYPWHDSSYIHLKYLTVNYSKLEELLDAIRTKLNAIQGAYSLKGARKEMGILWEQACPSASVRTMVKLIRSVDPEDLQIERYFILYSDQLTESVSAPHELEEFCLGKDIEMNSHELHEEFCKQRGWSENQYYTAIRKANLFRSGKSTYLHPATINWSESLSLIVHQVMESYIDARNKNHYPHMQIEELIYQYALPELPQNIQWTRHLLKSVSAKFGDFLFFDDAYIAIDNDFDIEDLDDMIGFLIGRHFRMGIAKRDEVEQMLWREGILESGRSIPSDQYFNESSIVFLSESDEVGLSPTGIERYAQSV
;
A
#
# COMPACT_ATOMS: atom_id res chain seq x y z
N MET A 1 26.81 -5.71 -18.66
CA MET A 1 26.12 -6.95 -18.22
C MET A 1 26.97 -7.70 -17.21
N SER A 2 26.37 -8.06 -16.07
CA SER A 2 26.97 -8.79 -14.94
C SER A 2 26.71 -10.29 -15.01
N THR A 3 25.46 -10.71 -15.27
CA THR A 3 25.10 -12.11 -15.53
C THR A 3 24.34 -12.27 -16.84
N PHE A 4 24.44 -13.44 -17.43
CA PHE A 4 23.75 -13.85 -18.65
C PHE A 4 23.50 -15.36 -18.57
N SER A 5 22.26 -15.81 -18.72
CA SER A 5 21.93 -17.25 -18.72
C SER A 5 20.68 -17.56 -19.55
N ILE A 6 20.86 -18.42 -20.54
CA ILE A 6 19.80 -18.97 -21.39
C ILE A 6 19.16 -20.19 -20.70
N PRO A 7 17.82 -20.32 -20.65
CA PRO A 7 17.13 -21.48 -20.10
C PRO A 7 17.59 -22.79 -20.76
N THR A 8 17.73 -23.86 -19.97
CA THR A 8 18.21 -25.16 -20.46
C THR A 8 17.36 -25.73 -21.60
N TRP A 9 16.04 -25.58 -21.55
CA TRP A 9 15.12 -26.01 -22.60
C TRP A 9 15.25 -25.21 -23.91
N LEU A 10 15.83 -24.01 -23.88
CA LEU A 10 15.97 -23.13 -25.04
C LEU A 10 17.34 -23.29 -25.74
N LYS A 11 18.39 -23.65 -24.99
CA LYS A 11 19.79 -23.65 -25.45
C LYS A 11 20.01 -24.26 -26.83
N ASP A 12 19.51 -25.48 -27.03
CA ASP A 12 19.76 -26.26 -28.25
C ASP A 12 18.70 -26.02 -29.34
N ARG A 13 17.83 -25.01 -29.17
CA ARG A 13 16.89 -24.56 -30.20
C ARG A 13 17.62 -23.74 -31.26
N VAL A 14 17.54 -24.18 -32.51
CA VAL A 14 18.01 -23.44 -33.69
C VAL A 14 17.18 -22.18 -33.89
N ILE A 15 17.83 -21.08 -34.25
CA ILE A 15 17.22 -19.86 -34.75
C ILE A 15 17.25 -19.95 -36.27
N ASP A 16 16.06 -19.92 -36.88
CA ASP A 16 15.86 -20.17 -38.32
C ASP A 16 15.76 -18.86 -39.12
N GLU A 17 15.76 -18.96 -40.45
CA GLU A 17 15.77 -17.80 -41.37
C GLU A 17 14.48 -16.97 -41.35
N ASP A 18 13.43 -17.37 -40.62
CA ASP A 18 12.18 -16.61 -40.43
C ASP A 18 12.09 -15.84 -39.10
N TYR A 19 13.04 -16.01 -38.18
CA TYR A 19 13.02 -15.33 -36.88
C TYR A 19 13.38 -13.82 -37.00
N HIS A 20 13.08 -13.02 -35.97
CA HIS A 20 13.33 -11.57 -35.92
C HIS A 20 14.71 -11.14 -36.42
N GLU A 21 14.78 -10.06 -37.20
CA GLU A 21 16.03 -9.51 -37.76
C GLU A 21 17.07 -9.19 -36.68
N GLU A 22 16.64 -8.73 -35.49
CA GLU A 22 17.52 -8.49 -34.36
C GLU A 22 18.31 -9.75 -33.94
N LEU A 23 17.67 -10.93 -33.98
CA LEU A 23 18.35 -12.19 -33.68
C LEU A 23 19.35 -12.58 -34.78
N ARG A 24 19.02 -12.30 -36.05
CA ARG A 24 19.94 -12.54 -37.20
C ARG A 24 21.17 -11.65 -37.13
N GLY A 25 21.00 -10.37 -36.79
CA GLY A 25 22.09 -9.38 -36.72
C GLY A 25 23.16 -9.68 -35.66
N LEU A 26 22.89 -10.55 -34.67
CA LEU A 26 23.92 -11.04 -33.74
C LEU A 26 25.04 -11.80 -34.46
N PHE A 27 24.72 -12.52 -35.54
CA PHE A 27 25.60 -13.47 -36.21
C PHE A 27 25.69 -13.22 -37.72
N SER A 28 25.91 -11.96 -38.08
CA SER A 28 26.16 -11.46 -39.46
C SER A 28 26.92 -12.46 -40.36
N GLY A 29 26.20 -13.13 -41.26
CA GLY A 29 26.76 -14.09 -42.23
C GLY A 29 26.75 -15.57 -41.80
N THR A 30 26.04 -15.96 -40.73
CA THR A 30 26.01 -17.35 -40.23
C THR A 30 24.62 -17.98 -40.41
N ILE A 31 24.51 -18.97 -41.29
CA ILE A 31 23.23 -19.51 -41.80
C ILE A 31 22.44 -20.30 -40.74
N ARG A 32 23.10 -20.91 -39.75
CA ARG A 32 22.44 -21.57 -38.61
C ARG A 32 23.22 -21.33 -37.32
N PHE A 33 22.50 -20.94 -36.27
CA PHE A 33 23.00 -20.82 -34.90
C PHE A 33 21.85 -21.13 -33.92
N CYS A 34 22.19 -21.59 -32.72
CA CYS A 34 21.25 -21.92 -31.65
C CYS A 34 21.24 -20.82 -30.58
N PHE A 35 20.21 -20.78 -29.74
CA PHE A 35 20.17 -19.82 -28.62
C PHE A 35 21.38 -19.92 -27.69
N ARG A 36 21.97 -21.11 -27.49
CA ARG A 36 23.23 -21.30 -26.71
C ARG A 36 24.45 -20.59 -27.30
N ASP A 37 24.44 -20.32 -28.60
CA ASP A 37 25.56 -19.71 -29.31
C ASP A 37 25.53 -18.17 -29.14
N ILE A 38 24.38 -17.61 -28.73
CA ILE A 38 24.24 -16.23 -28.28
C ILE A 38 25.11 -16.01 -27.03
N THR A 39 26.24 -15.34 -27.22
CA THR A 39 27.17 -14.97 -26.14
C THR A 39 26.95 -13.52 -25.70
N LYS A 40 27.38 -13.21 -24.47
CA LYS A 40 27.48 -11.84 -23.95
C LYS A 40 28.31 -10.95 -24.89
N GLU A 41 29.34 -11.53 -25.48
CA GLU A 41 30.27 -10.90 -26.41
C GLU A 41 29.60 -10.60 -27.77
N ALA A 42 28.77 -11.51 -28.29
CA ALA A 42 27.94 -11.25 -29.47
C ALA A 42 26.92 -10.12 -29.21
N ILE A 43 26.27 -10.10 -28.05
CA ILE A 43 25.32 -9.04 -27.68
C ILE A 43 26.02 -7.68 -27.50
N ILE A 44 27.24 -7.65 -26.97
CA ILE A 44 28.07 -6.42 -26.91
C ILE A 44 28.51 -5.98 -28.30
N LYS A 45 28.88 -6.91 -29.19
CA LYS A 45 29.18 -6.61 -30.60
C LYS A 45 27.96 -6.02 -31.32
N TYR A 46 26.75 -6.53 -31.04
CA TYR A 46 25.51 -5.96 -31.55
C TYR A 46 25.29 -4.52 -31.07
N TYR A 47 25.45 -4.25 -29.77
CA TYR A 47 25.33 -2.91 -29.19
C TYR A 47 26.25 -1.87 -29.84
N ASN A 48 27.46 -2.28 -30.23
CA ASN A 48 28.44 -1.39 -30.84
C ASN A 48 28.20 -1.15 -32.34
N ASN A 49 27.53 -2.10 -33.02
CA ASN A 49 27.41 -2.11 -34.48
C ASN A 49 26.03 -1.70 -35.01
N TYR A 50 24.98 -1.75 -34.19
CA TYR A 50 23.60 -1.46 -34.58
C TYR A 50 22.99 -0.32 -33.72
N PRO A 51 21.93 0.36 -34.20
CA PRO A 51 21.25 1.40 -33.44
C PRO A 51 20.76 0.90 -32.07
N ARG A 52 20.80 1.78 -31.06
CA ARG A 52 20.40 1.43 -29.68
C ARG A 52 18.96 0.92 -29.60
N GLU A 53 18.06 1.40 -30.44
CA GLU A 53 16.67 0.93 -30.53
C GLU A 53 16.58 -0.55 -30.93
N SER A 54 17.30 -0.98 -31.97
CA SER A 54 17.37 -2.39 -32.37
C SER A 54 18.04 -3.24 -31.29
N PHE A 55 19.02 -2.71 -30.56
CA PHE A 55 19.58 -3.38 -29.38
C PHE A 55 18.56 -3.53 -28.24
N TYR A 56 17.71 -2.53 -27.98
CA TYR A 56 16.63 -2.66 -26.99
C TYR A 56 15.52 -3.61 -27.46
N ARG A 57 15.19 -3.67 -28.76
CA ARG A 57 14.31 -4.70 -29.33
C ARG A 57 14.90 -6.10 -29.16
N LEU A 58 16.18 -6.30 -29.47
CA LEU A 58 16.91 -7.55 -29.23
C LEU A 58 16.79 -8.02 -27.77
N LEU A 59 17.04 -7.12 -26.81
CA LEU A 59 16.93 -7.45 -25.38
C LEU A 59 15.50 -7.81 -24.95
N ARG A 60 14.47 -7.16 -25.51
CA ARG A 60 13.07 -7.53 -25.28
C ARG A 60 12.74 -8.92 -25.84
N ILE A 61 13.18 -9.22 -27.06
CA ILE A 61 12.99 -10.53 -27.71
C ILE A 61 13.68 -11.65 -26.90
N LEU A 62 14.93 -11.45 -26.48
CA LEU A 62 15.64 -12.40 -25.62
C LEU A 62 14.96 -12.58 -24.26
N GLY A 63 14.44 -11.50 -23.66
CA GLY A 63 13.65 -11.55 -22.43
C GLY A 63 12.34 -12.32 -22.58
N PHE A 64 11.64 -12.18 -23.70
CA PHE A 64 10.41 -12.92 -24.02
C PHE A 64 10.66 -14.43 -24.13
N TYR A 65 11.78 -14.86 -24.70
CA TYR A 65 12.21 -16.26 -24.65
C TYR A 65 12.79 -16.70 -23.29
N GLY A 66 12.76 -15.86 -22.26
CA GLY A 66 13.18 -16.20 -20.89
C GLY A 66 14.69 -16.14 -20.65
N VAL A 67 15.48 -15.55 -21.56
CA VAL A 67 16.93 -15.37 -21.37
C VAL A 67 17.19 -14.32 -20.28
N LYS A 68 17.81 -14.73 -19.17
CA LYS A 68 18.09 -13.82 -18.05
C LYS A 68 19.35 -13.01 -18.34
N LEU A 69 19.20 -11.69 -18.39
CA LEU A 69 20.29 -10.71 -18.51
C LEU A 69 20.28 -9.79 -17.29
N THR A 70 21.45 -9.47 -16.72
CA THR A 70 21.56 -8.45 -15.67
C THR A 70 22.70 -7.46 -15.92
N GLY A 71 22.62 -6.30 -15.27
CA GLY A 71 23.71 -5.32 -15.17
C GLY A 71 23.41 -4.01 -15.88
N LYS A 72 24.13 -2.96 -15.50
CA LYS A 72 23.90 -1.59 -15.99
C LYS A 72 24.12 -1.48 -17.51
N ILE A 73 23.21 -0.76 -18.16
CA ILE A 73 23.27 -0.28 -19.55
C ILE A 73 23.22 1.24 -19.47
N ALA A 74 23.99 1.95 -20.31
CA ALA A 74 24.02 3.41 -20.29
C ALA A 74 22.75 3.99 -20.94
N ALA A 75 22.14 4.98 -20.28
CA ALA A 75 20.92 5.62 -20.75
C ALA A 75 21.08 6.26 -22.15
N TYR A 76 19.97 6.37 -22.87
CA TYR A 76 19.84 7.12 -24.12
C TYR A 76 18.93 8.33 -23.86
N SER A 77 19.28 9.48 -24.42
CA SER A 77 18.63 10.77 -24.16
C SER A 77 18.21 11.42 -25.48
N GLY A 78 17.02 11.05 -25.95
CA GLY A 78 16.41 11.59 -27.17
C GLY A 78 14.89 11.74 -27.03
N PRO A 79 14.21 12.46 -27.95
CA PRO A 79 12.76 12.71 -27.87
C PRO A 79 11.92 11.44 -28.05
N GLN A 80 10.72 11.41 -27.45
CA GLN A 80 9.80 10.26 -27.51
C GLN A 80 9.28 9.94 -28.92
N GLU A 81 9.21 10.94 -29.81
CA GLU A 81 8.70 10.84 -31.20
C GLU A 81 9.56 9.97 -32.13
N LYS A 82 10.60 9.30 -31.61
CA LYS A 82 11.53 8.45 -32.38
C LYS A 82 11.69 7.02 -31.84
N TYR A 83 10.83 6.58 -30.92
CA TYR A 83 10.78 5.15 -30.57
C TYR A 83 10.09 4.36 -31.70
N PRO A 84 10.72 3.31 -32.27
CA PRO A 84 10.06 2.48 -33.28
C PRO A 84 9.01 1.58 -32.64
N GLU A 85 7.81 1.57 -33.22
CA GLU A 85 6.75 0.62 -32.88
C GLU A 85 7.12 -0.81 -33.27
N VAL A 86 6.51 -1.79 -32.59
CA VAL A 86 6.55 -3.21 -32.99
C VAL A 86 5.22 -3.54 -33.64
N MET A 87 5.13 -3.30 -34.94
CA MET A 87 3.93 -3.45 -35.76
C MET A 87 3.57 -4.94 -35.99
N SER A 88 3.02 -5.56 -34.94
CA SER A 88 2.56 -6.95 -34.87
C SER A 88 3.65 -8.04 -34.97
N ILE A 89 3.26 -9.27 -34.62
CA ILE A 89 3.99 -10.51 -34.86
C ILE A 89 2.94 -11.56 -35.21
N GLU A 90 2.90 -12.04 -36.46
CA GLU A 90 1.90 -13.01 -36.89
C GLU A 90 2.13 -14.39 -36.25
N LYS A 91 1.06 -14.98 -35.71
CA LYS A 91 1.10 -16.32 -35.08
C LYS A 91 0.96 -17.49 -36.07
N ALA A 92 0.93 -17.23 -37.38
CA ALA A 92 0.56 -18.21 -38.40
C ALA A 92 1.49 -19.44 -38.49
N HIS A 93 2.78 -19.30 -38.20
CA HIS A 93 3.80 -20.35 -38.39
C HIS A 93 3.82 -21.47 -37.32
N TRP A 94 2.73 -21.69 -36.59
CA TRP A 94 2.66 -22.67 -35.48
C TRP A 94 1.52 -23.68 -35.58
N GLU A 95 0.76 -23.72 -36.69
CA GLU A 95 -0.31 -24.70 -36.90
C GLU A 95 0.27 -26.08 -37.29
N GLY A 96 0.60 -26.89 -36.28
CA GLY A 96 1.42 -28.10 -36.40
C GLY A 96 0.87 -29.35 -35.70
N LYS A 97 -0.45 -29.54 -35.69
CA LYS A 97 -1.23 -30.63 -35.04
C LYS A 97 -1.37 -30.53 -33.51
N ILE A 98 -2.61 -30.34 -33.07
CA ILE A 98 -3.39 -31.32 -32.28
C ILE A 98 -4.87 -30.95 -32.42
N ILE A 99 -5.75 -31.95 -32.55
CA ILE A 99 -7.20 -31.79 -32.49
C ILE A 99 -7.65 -32.35 -31.15
N LEU A 100 -8.38 -31.58 -30.36
CA LEU A 100 -9.07 -32.06 -29.15
C LEU A 100 -10.55 -32.33 -29.48
N PRO A 101 -11.13 -33.42 -28.98
CA PRO A 101 -12.49 -33.84 -29.32
C PRO A 101 -13.56 -32.94 -28.68
N GLU A 102 -14.77 -33.00 -29.24
CA GLU A 102 -15.89 -32.17 -28.83
C GLU A 102 -16.50 -32.61 -27.48
N ALA A 103 -17.18 -31.64 -26.83
CA ALA A 103 -18.09 -31.80 -25.70
C ALA A 103 -17.53 -32.34 -24.36
N GLN A 104 -17.19 -31.40 -23.46
CA GLN A 104 -17.73 -31.44 -22.10
C GLN A 104 -17.92 -30.02 -21.55
N SER A 105 -19.12 -29.71 -21.05
CA SER A 105 -19.50 -28.36 -20.57
C SER A 105 -18.88 -27.99 -19.21
N SER A 106 -18.48 -28.99 -18.42
CA SER A 106 -17.79 -28.89 -17.13
C SER A 106 -16.54 -28.01 -17.16
N LEU A 107 -15.67 -28.19 -18.16
CA LEU A 107 -14.44 -27.39 -18.33
C LEU A 107 -14.72 -25.88 -18.47
N SER A 108 -15.88 -25.50 -19.00
CA SER A 108 -16.22 -24.10 -19.30
C SER A 108 -16.52 -23.25 -18.06
N SER A 109 -16.73 -23.85 -16.88
CA SER A 109 -16.87 -23.12 -15.61
C SER A 109 -15.51 -22.97 -14.91
N ALA A 110 -14.76 -24.07 -14.77
CA ALA A 110 -13.46 -24.09 -14.12
C ALA A 110 -12.42 -23.17 -14.79
N LEU A 111 -12.46 -23.03 -16.12
CA LEU A 111 -11.57 -22.12 -16.86
C LEU A 111 -11.92 -20.63 -16.67
N ARG A 112 -13.20 -20.29 -16.45
CA ARG A 112 -13.63 -18.89 -16.21
C ARG A 112 -13.15 -18.38 -14.85
N SER A 113 -13.14 -19.22 -13.82
CA SER A 113 -12.59 -18.88 -12.50
C SER A 113 -11.07 -18.58 -12.50
N PHE A 114 -10.38 -18.80 -13.62
CA PHE A 114 -8.98 -18.40 -13.84
C PHE A 114 -8.81 -17.40 -15.01
N GLY A 115 -9.88 -16.67 -15.37
CA GLY A 115 -9.82 -15.57 -16.34
C GLY A 115 -9.77 -15.98 -17.83
N LEU A 116 -9.97 -17.26 -18.16
CA LEU A 116 -9.96 -17.75 -19.54
C LEU A 116 -11.40 -17.89 -20.07
N SER A 117 -11.72 -17.14 -21.12
CA SER A 117 -13.08 -16.99 -21.66
C SER A 117 -13.29 -17.63 -23.03
N LYS A 118 -12.22 -17.97 -23.77
CA LYS A 118 -12.29 -18.57 -25.11
C LYS A 118 -11.27 -19.71 -25.26
N ILE A 119 -11.72 -20.88 -25.75
CA ILE A 119 -10.88 -22.09 -25.93
C ILE A 119 -9.60 -21.82 -26.74
N LYS A 120 -9.64 -20.87 -27.69
CA LYS A 120 -8.46 -20.41 -28.47
C LYS A 120 -7.31 -19.86 -27.62
N GLN A 121 -7.53 -19.56 -26.34
CA GLN A 121 -6.47 -19.16 -25.38
C GLN A 121 -5.63 -20.34 -24.87
N LEU A 122 -6.05 -21.59 -25.08
CA LEU A 122 -5.31 -22.82 -24.73
C LEU A 122 -4.40 -23.34 -25.85
N HIS A 123 -4.23 -22.58 -26.94
CA HIS A 123 -3.40 -22.99 -28.07
C HIS A 123 -1.90 -22.98 -27.66
N GLY A 124 -1.25 -24.14 -27.74
CA GLY A 124 0.14 -24.35 -27.30
C GLY A 124 0.30 -25.00 -25.92
N VAL A 125 -0.79 -25.40 -25.25
CA VAL A 125 -0.75 -26.15 -23.98
C VAL A 125 -0.56 -27.66 -24.25
N PRO A 126 0.36 -28.36 -23.54
CA PRO A 126 0.50 -29.82 -23.65
C PRO A 126 -0.78 -30.57 -23.25
N VAL A 127 -1.08 -31.68 -23.94
CA VAL A 127 -2.32 -32.45 -23.73
C VAL A 127 -2.40 -33.02 -22.32
N GLU A 128 -1.26 -33.40 -21.73
CA GLU A 128 -1.16 -33.84 -20.33
C GLU A 128 -1.62 -32.75 -19.36
N GLY A 129 -1.34 -31.47 -19.66
CA GLY A 129 -1.79 -30.33 -18.87
C GLY A 129 -3.29 -30.06 -18.99
N VAL A 130 -3.91 -30.42 -20.13
CA VAL A 130 -5.37 -30.29 -20.34
C VAL A 130 -6.12 -31.42 -19.63
N ILE A 131 -5.62 -32.66 -19.68
CA ILE A 131 -6.24 -33.81 -19.01
C ILE A 131 -6.25 -33.63 -17.47
N VAL A 132 -5.17 -33.07 -16.91
CA VAL A 132 -5.09 -32.76 -15.47
C VAL A 132 -6.02 -31.60 -15.04
N LEU A 133 -6.53 -30.79 -15.97
CA LEU A 133 -7.54 -29.75 -15.69
C LEU A 133 -8.99 -30.29 -15.67
N SER A 134 -9.26 -31.47 -16.25
CA SER A 134 -10.58 -32.11 -16.18
C SER A 134 -10.82 -32.93 -14.90
N ASP A 135 -9.78 -33.54 -14.33
CA ASP A 135 -9.91 -34.43 -13.15
C ASP A 135 -9.60 -33.72 -11.82
N ASN A 136 -10.57 -32.93 -11.35
CA ASN A 136 -10.83 -32.45 -9.97
C ASN A 136 -9.66 -32.13 -9.00
N ASN A 137 -9.74 -30.93 -8.38
CA ASN A 137 -8.94 -30.45 -7.23
C ASN A 137 -7.44 -30.20 -7.49
N LEU A 138 -7.16 -29.18 -8.31
CA LEU A 138 -5.86 -28.50 -8.37
C LEU A 138 -5.75 -27.38 -7.32
N SER A 139 -4.61 -27.32 -6.62
CA SER A 139 -4.23 -26.18 -5.77
C SER A 139 -3.33 -25.19 -6.55
N PRO A 140 -3.31 -23.88 -6.20
CA PRO A 140 -2.56 -22.86 -6.93
C PRO A 140 -1.08 -23.20 -7.13
N GLU A 141 -0.43 -23.77 -6.10
CA GLU A 141 0.98 -24.18 -6.09
C GLU A 141 1.34 -25.21 -7.17
N LYS A 142 0.36 -26.01 -7.64
CA LYS A 142 0.57 -26.98 -8.73
C LYS A 142 0.52 -26.31 -10.10
N ILE A 143 -0.34 -25.31 -10.29
CA ILE A 143 -0.52 -24.63 -11.58
C ILE A 143 0.78 -23.93 -12.03
N THR A 144 1.48 -23.29 -11.09
CA THR A 144 2.80 -22.65 -11.32
C THR A 144 3.90 -23.60 -11.81
N ASN A 145 3.75 -24.93 -11.63
CA ASN A 145 4.72 -25.91 -12.13
C ASN A 145 4.46 -26.34 -13.59
N TYR A 146 3.26 -26.08 -14.13
CA TYR A 146 2.88 -26.44 -15.50
C TYR A 146 2.75 -25.23 -16.44
N PHE A 147 2.51 -24.02 -15.90
CA PHE A 147 2.33 -22.79 -16.69
C PHE A 147 3.33 -21.68 -16.28
N PRO A 148 4.62 -21.77 -16.65
CA PRO A 148 5.62 -20.76 -16.31
C PRO A 148 5.49 -19.49 -17.18
N ALA A 149 4.66 -18.56 -16.72
CA ALA A 149 4.60 -17.13 -17.04
C ALA A 149 4.22 -16.69 -18.48
N THR A 150 2.99 -16.19 -18.62
CA THR A 150 2.61 -15.21 -19.65
C THR A 150 1.75 -14.10 -19.02
N ILE A 151 2.39 -13.10 -18.40
CA ILE A 151 1.74 -11.84 -17.99
C ILE A 151 2.53 -10.69 -18.61
N ILE A 152 1.86 -9.87 -19.40
CA ILE A 152 2.28 -8.52 -19.74
C ILE A 152 1.10 -7.62 -19.39
N GLN A 153 1.33 -6.65 -18.51
CA GLN A 153 0.40 -5.56 -18.25
C GLN A 153 1.15 -4.26 -18.54
N VAL A 154 0.51 -3.33 -19.25
CA VAL A 154 1.04 -2.01 -19.55
C VAL A 154 0.34 -1.00 -18.66
N HIS A 155 1.10 -0.08 -18.07
CA HIS A 155 0.57 1.13 -17.45
C HIS A 155 1.44 2.33 -17.83
N ASP A 156 0.79 3.47 -18.01
CA ASP A 156 1.42 4.72 -18.42
C ASP A 156 2.26 5.36 -17.31
N ASN A 157 3.24 6.16 -17.74
CA ASN A 157 3.88 7.22 -16.95
C ASN A 157 4.43 6.83 -15.56
N PHE A 158 5.63 6.23 -15.52
CA PHE A 158 6.47 6.28 -14.32
C PHE A 158 7.86 6.87 -14.59
N PHE A 159 8.28 7.75 -13.68
CA PHE A 159 9.33 8.74 -13.92
C PHE A 159 10.76 8.19 -13.87
N THR A 160 11.65 8.93 -14.55
CA THR A 160 13.12 8.85 -14.46
C THR A 160 13.61 9.55 -13.15
N PRO A 161 14.93 9.60 -12.82
CA PRO A 161 16.13 9.09 -13.49
C PRO A 161 17.12 8.33 -12.57
N ILE A 162 18.31 7.97 -13.10
CA ILE A 162 19.64 8.46 -12.64
C ILE A 162 20.75 7.55 -13.19
N THR A 163 21.69 8.14 -13.96
CA THR A 163 23.07 7.65 -14.05
C THR A 163 24.07 8.81 -13.95
N THR A 164 24.45 9.09 -12.70
CA THR A 164 25.85 9.27 -12.25
C THR A 164 26.83 10.08 -13.12
N SER A 165 27.13 11.29 -12.63
CA SER A 165 28.48 11.84 -12.39
C SER A 165 29.67 11.36 -13.24
N CYS A 166 30.40 12.34 -13.80
CA CYS A 166 31.75 12.15 -14.31
C CYS A 166 32.73 11.56 -13.27
N SER A 167 33.53 10.63 -13.77
CA SER A 167 34.95 10.42 -13.52
C SER A 167 35.72 11.33 -12.53
N CYS A 168 36.49 10.63 -11.68
CA CYS A 168 37.89 10.89 -11.32
C CYS A 168 38.28 11.88 -10.19
N GLU A 169 38.99 11.27 -9.24
CA GLU A 169 40.31 11.68 -8.72
C GLU A 169 40.46 12.57 -7.46
N ARG A 170 41.05 11.90 -6.45
CA ARG A 170 42.18 12.32 -5.58
C ARG A 170 41.95 12.77 -4.12
N ILE A 171 42.36 11.85 -3.23
CA ILE A 171 43.46 12.02 -2.25
C ILE A 171 43.15 12.66 -0.88
N ASN A 172 43.34 11.81 0.15
CA ASN A 172 43.81 12.11 1.52
C ASN A 172 42.85 12.82 2.51
N LEU A 173 42.97 12.58 3.83
CA LEU A 173 43.63 11.52 4.63
C LEU A 173 43.02 11.53 6.04
N ILE A 174 43.23 10.45 6.83
CA ILE A 174 43.18 10.40 8.30
C ILE A 174 41.88 11.06 8.84
N GLY A 175 40.75 10.36 8.91
CA GLY A 175 40.61 9.00 9.44
C GLY A 175 40.31 9.05 10.94
N ASN A 176 40.17 7.89 11.57
CA ASN A 176 40.34 7.70 13.02
C ASN A 176 39.07 8.08 13.90
N ASP A 177 38.50 7.26 14.82
CA ASP A 177 38.80 7.08 16.30
C ASP A 177 37.73 7.79 17.21
N GLU A 178 37.18 7.41 18.41
CA GLU A 178 37.30 6.40 19.54
C GLU A 178 36.21 6.73 20.69
N SER A 179 36.00 6.03 21.86
CA SER A 179 34.88 6.23 22.91
C SER A 179 35.19 6.18 24.49
N TYR A 180 34.51 5.42 25.43
CA TYR A 180 35.07 4.77 26.71
C TYR A 180 34.79 5.21 28.28
N TYR A 181 34.75 4.23 29.27
CA TYR A 181 34.60 3.88 30.79
C TYR A 181 33.25 3.89 31.57
N GLN A 182 33.15 2.93 32.52
CA GLN A 182 32.19 2.72 33.63
C GLN A 182 32.71 3.29 34.98
N TYR A 183 31.98 3.44 36.10
CA TYR A 183 30.89 2.64 36.72
C TYR A 183 30.11 3.40 37.84
N GLN A 184 28.92 2.88 38.21
CA GLN A 184 28.27 2.89 39.55
C GLN A 184 27.72 4.24 40.10
N THR A 185 26.41 4.41 40.37
CA THR A 185 25.56 3.87 41.50
C THR A 185 26.12 4.21 42.89
N SER A 186 25.38 4.72 43.89
CA SER A 186 24.07 4.31 44.48
C SER A 186 23.51 5.50 45.34
N PRO A 187 22.69 5.38 46.42
CA PRO A 187 21.86 4.28 46.96
C PRO A 187 20.43 4.63 47.45
N SER A 188 19.64 3.59 47.74
CA SER A 188 18.67 3.50 48.85
C SER A 188 18.45 1.98 49.07
N ASP A 189 18.95 1.34 50.14
CA ASP A 189 18.50 1.37 51.54
C ASP A 189 17.26 0.48 51.77
N LEU A 190 17.22 -0.47 52.74
CA LEU A 190 18.29 -1.00 53.60
C LEU A 190 17.89 -2.38 54.22
N HIS A 191 18.90 -3.20 54.59
CA HIS A 191 18.90 -4.30 55.58
C HIS A 191 17.72 -5.30 55.77
N THR A 192 17.91 -6.49 55.18
CA THR A 192 18.18 -7.78 55.87
C THR A 192 17.53 -8.15 57.22
N THR A 193 16.82 -9.29 57.22
CA THR A 193 17.02 -10.43 58.15
C THR A 193 16.93 -11.75 57.36
N ALA A 194 17.42 -12.87 57.89
CA ALA A 194 17.61 -14.12 57.13
C ALA A 194 16.82 -15.31 57.69
N GLU A 195 16.41 -16.25 56.84
CA GLU A 195 16.39 -17.70 57.13
C GLU A 195 16.25 -18.57 55.86
N ASN A 196 16.74 -19.80 55.94
CA ASN A 196 17.08 -20.79 54.90
C ASN A 196 16.03 -21.13 53.80
N THR A 197 16.45 -21.36 52.53
CA THR A 197 16.51 -22.71 51.87
C THR A 197 16.90 -22.70 50.36
N THR A 198 17.37 -23.85 49.89
CA THR A 198 17.74 -24.33 48.53
C THR A 198 17.26 -23.61 47.26
N ASN A 199 18.17 -23.39 46.29
CA ASN A 199 17.86 -23.06 44.89
C ASN A 199 18.05 -24.28 43.96
N GLU A 200 16.97 -25.02 43.67
CA GLU A 200 16.92 -25.96 42.54
C GLU A 200 16.39 -25.23 41.28
N TYR A 201 17.03 -25.38 40.11
CA TYR A 201 16.54 -24.70 38.89
C TYR A 201 15.38 -25.48 38.25
N PHE A 202 14.16 -25.17 38.70
CA PHE A 202 12.92 -25.74 38.18
C PHE A 202 12.47 -25.03 36.88
N ASP A 203 12.53 -25.74 35.75
CA ASP A 203 11.90 -25.28 34.51
C ASP A 203 10.50 -25.91 34.38
N GLN A 204 9.47 -25.09 34.53
CA GLN A 204 8.07 -25.49 34.47
C GLN A 204 7.70 -26.15 33.13
N ARG A 205 8.40 -25.84 32.03
CA ARG A 205 8.15 -26.43 30.71
C ARG A 205 8.52 -27.92 30.68
N LEU A 206 9.61 -28.32 31.31
CA LEU A 206 10.06 -29.72 31.34
C LEU A 206 9.03 -30.66 31.99
N SER A 207 8.11 -30.11 32.80
CA SER A 207 7.06 -30.86 33.50
C SER A 207 5.71 -30.88 32.75
N GLN A 208 5.64 -30.35 31.53
CA GLN A 208 4.46 -30.42 30.65
C GLN A 208 4.37 -31.78 29.94
N SER A 209 3.14 -32.19 29.56
CA SER A 209 2.86 -33.35 28.69
C SER A 209 3.48 -33.14 27.30
N ILE A 210 3.96 -34.21 26.66
CA ILE A 210 4.41 -34.18 25.25
C ILE A 210 3.33 -33.70 24.26
N GLU A 211 2.05 -33.74 24.65
CA GLU A 211 0.94 -33.21 23.85
C GLU A 211 1.05 -31.69 23.62
N SER A 212 1.77 -30.94 24.47
CA SER A 212 1.96 -29.50 24.30
C SER A 212 2.75 -29.14 23.03
N LEU A 213 3.48 -30.09 22.44
CA LEU A 213 4.20 -29.89 21.17
C LEU A 213 3.29 -29.92 19.93
N GLN A 214 2.00 -30.27 20.07
CA GLN A 214 1.02 -30.37 18.98
C GLN A 214 1.47 -31.29 17.83
N LEU A 215 2.07 -32.43 18.19
CA LEU A 215 2.49 -33.47 17.24
C LEU A 215 1.30 -34.37 16.86
N SER A 216 1.41 -35.08 15.73
CA SER A 216 0.39 -36.06 15.32
C SER A 216 0.28 -37.23 16.31
N SER A 217 -0.89 -37.88 16.35
CA SER A 217 -1.14 -39.05 17.19
C SER A 217 -0.13 -40.17 16.93
N GLU A 218 0.24 -40.44 15.68
CA GLU A 218 1.25 -41.45 15.31
C GLU A 218 2.60 -41.21 16.04
N TYR A 219 3.01 -39.95 16.23
CA TYR A 219 4.23 -39.62 16.99
C TYR A 219 4.01 -39.71 18.50
N LEU A 220 2.88 -39.19 19.02
CA LEU A 220 2.56 -39.23 20.45
C LEU A 220 2.41 -40.67 20.96
N ASP A 221 1.79 -41.55 20.18
CA ASP A 221 1.62 -42.97 20.52
C ASP A 221 2.95 -43.73 20.42
N SER A 222 3.82 -43.38 19.46
CA SER A 222 5.19 -43.90 19.39
C SER A 222 6.04 -43.51 20.61
N PHE A 223 5.88 -42.28 21.14
CA PHE A 223 6.55 -41.86 22.37
C PHE A 223 5.98 -42.53 23.62
N ARG A 224 4.65 -42.65 23.72
CA ARG A 224 3.96 -43.38 24.81
C ARG A 224 4.36 -44.84 24.87
N ALA A 225 4.48 -45.52 23.73
CA ALA A 225 4.97 -46.90 23.64
C ALA A 225 6.42 -47.05 24.17
N ASN A 226 7.21 -45.97 24.15
CA ASN A 226 8.56 -45.89 24.69
C ASN A 226 8.62 -45.23 26.09
N ASN A 227 7.48 -45.11 26.78
CA ASN A 227 7.30 -44.52 28.12
C ASN A 227 7.68 -43.03 28.25
N ILE A 228 7.80 -42.30 27.14
CA ILE A 228 8.02 -40.84 27.13
C ILE A 228 6.65 -40.16 27.20
N ASN A 229 6.38 -39.43 28.28
CA ASN A 229 5.10 -38.77 28.55
C ASN A 229 5.26 -37.27 28.83
N TYR A 230 6.43 -36.83 29.33
CA TYR A 230 6.71 -35.43 29.66
C TYR A 230 7.87 -34.86 28.83
N LEU A 231 7.91 -33.54 28.66
CA LEU A 231 8.97 -32.88 27.88
C LEU A 231 10.37 -33.15 28.42
N GLY A 232 10.56 -33.21 29.74
CA GLY A 232 11.83 -33.57 30.37
C GLY A 232 12.33 -34.99 30.04
N GLU A 233 11.43 -35.92 29.74
CA GLU A 233 11.77 -37.30 29.33
C GLU A 233 12.18 -37.35 27.85
N LEU A 234 11.54 -36.53 27.01
CA LEU A 234 11.87 -36.38 25.59
C LEU A 234 13.21 -35.64 25.39
N VAL A 235 13.42 -34.57 26.15
CA VAL A 235 14.62 -33.70 26.12
C VAL A 235 15.87 -34.37 26.69
N ALA A 236 15.70 -35.34 27.59
CA ALA A 236 16.80 -36.18 28.09
C ALA A 236 17.38 -37.13 27.03
N LYS A 237 16.69 -37.36 25.91
CA LYS A 237 17.16 -38.21 24.81
C LYS A 237 18.04 -37.43 23.84
N ASN A 238 19.10 -38.08 23.35
CA ASN A 238 19.92 -37.55 22.27
C ASN A 238 19.28 -37.84 20.89
N ASP A 239 19.89 -37.27 19.85
CA ASP A 239 19.39 -37.34 18.47
C ASP A 239 19.37 -38.76 17.89
N GLU A 240 20.29 -39.62 18.31
CA GLU A 240 20.43 -40.99 17.79
C GLU A 240 19.36 -41.88 18.40
N GLU A 241 19.18 -41.84 19.73
CA GLU A 241 18.10 -42.53 20.44
C GLU A 241 16.71 -42.11 19.94
N LEU A 242 16.48 -40.81 19.68
CA LEU A 242 15.22 -40.34 19.09
C LEU A 242 15.07 -40.76 17.62
N THR A 243 16.16 -40.90 16.87
CA THR A 243 16.12 -41.43 15.50
C THR A 243 15.71 -42.90 15.47
N GLU A 244 16.12 -43.70 16.45
CA GLU A 244 15.71 -45.11 16.58
C GLU A 244 14.24 -45.24 17.00
N ILE A 245 13.80 -44.49 18.01
CA ILE A 245 12.39 -44.43 18.47
C ILE A 245 11.44 -44.04 17.32
N LEU A 246 11.87 -43.17 16.41
CA LEU A 246 11.12 -42.73 15.23
C LEU A 246 11.36 -43.59 13.97
N HIS A 247 11.83 -44.83 14.13
CA HIS A 247 12.09 -45.78 13.04
C HIS A 247 12.91 -45.18 11.87
N HIS A 248 13.96 -44.44 12.21
CA HIS A 248 14.85 -43.71 11.31
C HIS A 248 14.19 -42.67 10.38
N ARG A 249 12.96 -42.22 10.66
CA ARG A 249 12.27 -41.16 9.89
C ARG A 249 12.90 -39.77 10.14
N ARG A 250 14.06 -39.51 9.53
CA ARG A 250 14.88 -38.28 9.75
C ARG A 250 14.15 -36.93 9.58
N LYS A 251 13.07 -36.86 8.80
CA LYS A 251 12.24 -35.64 8.69
C LYS A 251 11.49 -35.34 9.99
N SER A 252 10.96 -36.37 10.66
CA SER A 252 10.19 -36.24 11.91
C SER A 252 11.06 -35.70 13.05
N LEU A 253 12.33 -36.13 13.16
CA LEU A 253 13.25 -35.58 14.16
C LEU A 253 13.47 -34.06 13.99
N GLN A 254 13.54 -33.56 12.76
CA GLN A 254 13.70 -32.12 12.50
C GLN A 254 12.44 -31.34 12.91
N GLU A 255 11.25 -31.88 12.64
CA GLU A 255 9.97 -31.31 13.09
C GLU A 255 9.90 -31.20 14.62
N ILE A 256 10.26 -32.26 15.33
CA ILE A 256 10.31 -32.28 16.82
C ILE A 256 11.35 -31.30 17.36
N LYS A 257 12.53 -31.21 16.73
CA LYS A 257 13.56 -30.22 17.10
C LYS A 257 13.09 -28.79 16.93
N VAL A 258 12.39 -28.47 15.84
CA VAL A 258 11.80 -27.14 15.64
C VAL A 258 10.73 -26.85 16.70
N ARG A 259 9.85 -27.81 17.02
CA ARG A 259 8.84 -27.65 18.08
C ARG A 259 9.47 -27.45 19.47
N LEU A 260 10.53 -28.19 19.82
CA LEU A 260 11.27 -28.00 21.06
C LEU A 260 12.02 -26.66 21.11
N TRP A 261 12.64 -26.25 20.01
CA TRP A 261 13.37 -24.99 19.91
C TRP A 261 12.44 -23.76 20.06
N LEU A 262 11.24 -23.82 19.47
CA LEU A 262 10.21 -22.78 19.60
C LEU A 262 9.73 -22.57 21.06
N ILE A 263 9.87 -23.56 21.94
CA ILE A 263 9.60 -23.43 23.39
C ILE A 263 10.88 -23.24 24.23
N GLY A 264 12.05 -23.06 23.59
CA GLY A 264 13.33 -22.78 24.24
C GLY A 264 14.08 -24.01 24.78
N LEU A 265 13.84 -25.20 24.22
CA LEU A 265 14.46 -26.47 24.62
C LEU A 265 15.22 -27.14 23.46
N CYS A 266 16.14 -28.06 23.78
CA CYS A 266 16.88 -28.86 22.81
C CYS A 266 17.05 -30.31 23.30
N THR A 267 17.49 -31.21 22.41
CA THR A 267 17.73 -32.63 22.70
C THR A 267 19.07 -32.85 23.43
N GLY A 268 19.12 -33.88 24.28
CA GLY A 268 20.35 -34.32 24.98
C GLY A 268 20.69 -33.61 26.29
N LEU A 269 19.72 -33.00 27.00
CA LEU A 269 19.99 -32.34 28.29
C LEU A 269 20.08 -33.34 29.46
N LYS A 270 20.87 -32.99 30.49
CA LYS A 270 20.97 -33.78 31.73
C LYS A 270 19.83 -33.43 32.71
N VAL A 271 18.69 -34.07 32.50
CA VAL A 271 17.49 -33.94 33.33
C VAL A 271 17.46 -35.01 34.43
N LYS A 272 16.96 -34.65 35.62
CA LYS A 272 16.65 -35.57 36.74
C LYS A 272 15.24 -35.28 37.26
N ILE A 273 14.59 -36.32 37.75
CA ILE A 273 13.31 -36.21 38.44
C ILE A 273 13.58 -35.69 39.86
N LEU A 274 13.05 -34.51 40.17
CA LEU A 274 13.09 -33.91 41.52
C LEU A 274 11.92 -34.49 42.33
N ASN A 275 12.20 -35.02 43.52
CA ASN A 275 11.20 -35.77 44.29
C ASN A 275 10.62 -34.96 45.47
N LEU A 276 9.35 -34.62 45.29
CA LEU A 276 8.27 -34.67 46.30
C LEU A 276 8.27 -33.71 47.50
N ASP A 277 9.39 -33.44 48.17
CA ASP A 277 9.33 -32.97 49.57
C ASP A 277 9.16 -31.43 49.76
N SER A 278 9.06 -30.65 48.68
CA SER A 278 8.80 -29.20 48.72
C SER A 278 8.01 -28.68 47.50
N ALA A 279 6.74 -29.06 47.42
CA ALA A 279 5.75 -28.37 46.60
C ALA A 279 4.82 -27.52 47.49
N PRO A 280 4.48 -26.28 47.12
CA PRO A 280 3.42 -25.54 47.80
C PRO A 280 2.10 -26.30 47.60
N LEU A 281 1.49 -26.72 48.71
CA LEU A 281 0.17 -27.33 48.72
C LEU A 281 -0.88 -26.24 48.47
N VAL A 282 -1.63 -26.36 47.38
CA VAL A 282 -2.87 -25.60 47.21
C VAL A 282 -3.97 -26.37 47.95
N GLU A 283 -4.60 -25.74 48.94
CA GLU A 283 -5.84 -26.28 49.49
C GLU A 283 -7.00 -25.96 48.55
N GLU A 284 -7.75 -26.98 48.13
CA GLU A 284 -9.14 -26.80 47.69
C GLU A 284 -10.03 -26.56 48.92
N ASP A 285 -11.09 -25.76 48.77
CA ASP A 285 -12.00 -25.38 49.86
C ASP A 285 -12.62 -26.60 50.58
N LYS A 286 -12.15 -26.88 51.80
CA LYS A 286 -12.68 -27.94 52.67
C LYS A 286 -14.02 -27.56 53.32
N ALA A 287 -15.04 -27.28 52.50
CA ALA A 287 -16.37 -26.84 52.96
C ALA A 287 -17.57 -27.57 52.33
N SER A 288 -17.40 -28.38 51.27
CA SER A 288 -18.52 -28.82 50.41
C SER A 288 -18.59 -30.32 50.09
N LEU A 289 -17.94 -31.19 50.87
CA LEU A 289 -18.06 -32.66 50.71
C LEU A 289 -19.20 -33.27 51.52
N SER A 290 -20.19 -33.83 50.80
CA SER A 290 -21.28 -34.64 51.35
C SER A 290 -20.79 -36.02 51.81
N VAL A 291 -21.38 -36.56 52.88
CA VAL A 291 -21.14 -37.92 53.37
C VAL A 291 -21.48 -38.99 52.32
N GLU A 292 -22.37 -38.68 51.36
CA GLU A 292 -22.73 -39.60 50.27
C GLU A 292 -21.60 -39.83 49.25
N ASN A 293 -20.53 -39.02 49.27
CA ASN A 293 -19.35 -39.20 48.41
C ASN A 293 -18.27 -40.13 49.02
N ILE A 294 -18.49 -40.70 50.21
CA ILE A 294 -17.58 -41.66 50.85
C ILE A 294 -18.07 -43.08 50.60
N HIS A 295 -17.16 -44.01 50.28
CA HIS A 295 -17.46 -45.44 50.02
C HIS A 295 -17.80 -46.28 51.28
N LEU A 296 -18.61 -45.71 52.19
CA LEU A 296 -19.13 -46.39 53.36
C LEU A 296 -20.06 -47.56 53.00
N SER A 297 -20.12 -48.57 53.87
CA SER A 297 -21.06 -49.69 53.69
C SER A 297 -22.52 -49.21 53.65
N VAL A 298 -23.37 -49.91 52.90
CA VAL A 298 -24.81 -49.58 52.75
C VAL A 298 -25.52 -49.47 54.10
N ARG A 299 -25.04 -50.19 55.13
CA ARG A 299 -25.54 -50.07 56.51
C ARG A 299 -25.10 -48.74 57.15
N ALA A 300 -23.80 -48.44 57.14
CA ALA A 300 -23.27 -47.20 57.73
C ALA A 300 -23.90 -45.96 57.08
N ALA A 301 -23.89 -45.87 55.74
CA ALA A 301 -24.44 -44.75 54.98
C ALA A 301 -25.97 -44.58 55.12
N LYS A 302 -26.71 -45.64 55.49
CA LYS A 302 -28.14 -45.55 55.80
C LYS A 302 -28.38 -45.06 57.23
N CYS A 303 -27.62 -45.56 58.20
CA CYS A 303 -27.72 -45.14 59.59
C CYS A 303 -27.38 -43.64 59.78
N LEU A 304 -26.32 -43.13 59.13
CA LEU A 304 -25.97 -41.71 59.19
C LEU A 304 -27.10 -40.81 58.65
N ARG A 305 -27.68 -41.17 57.51
CA ARG A 305 -28.82 -40.44 56.93
C ARG A 305 -30.09 -40.51 57.79
N GLN A 306 -30.32 -41.61 58.52
CA GLN A 306 -31.41 -41.68 59.51
C GLN A 306 -31.12 -40.89 60.79
N ALA A 307 -29.85 -40.75 61.18
CA ALA A 307 -29.40 -39.80 62.22
C ALA A 307 -29.34 -38.35 61.71
N ASN A 308 -29.69 -38.12 60.44
CA ASN A 308 -29.70 -36.84 59.74
C ASN A 308 -28.33 -36.12 59.65
N ILE A 309 -27.23 -36.86 59.81
CA ILE A 309 -25.85 -36.39 59.60
C ILE A 309 -25.56 -36.46 58.09
N ARG A 310 -25.23 -35.32 57.47
CA ARG A 310 -25.15 -35.21 55.99
C ARG A 310 -23.79 -34.73 55.48
N THR A 311 -23.03 -34.02 56.29
CA THR A 311 -21.73 -33.45 55.94
C THR A 311 -20.61 -34.04 56.81
N ILE A 312 -19.38 -34.04 56.30
CA ILE A 312 -18.21 -34.59 57.02
C ILE A 312 -17.92 -33.83 58.33
N PRO A 313 -18.06 -32.49 58.42
CA PRO A 313 -17.90 -31.78 59.70
C PRO A 313 -18.93 -32.18 60.76
N GLU A 314 -20.20 -32.38 60.40
CA GLU A 314 -21.23 -32.88 61.35
C GLU A 314 -20.88 -34.26 61.90
N LEU A 315 -20.26 -35.12 61.08
CA LEU A 315 -19.83 -36.46 61.47
C LEU A 315 -18.61 -36.42 62.40
N LEU A 316 -17.65 -35.52 62.15
CA LEU A 316 -16.45 -35.34 62.98
C LEU A 316 -16.74 -34.69 64.35
N LEU A 317 -17.86 -33.98 64.49
CA LEU A 317 -18.32 -33.42 65.76
C LEU A 317 -19.06 -34.44 66.66
N LYS A 318 -19.18 -35.70 66.25
CA LYS A 318 -19.86 -36.75 67.03
C LYS A 318 -18.89 -37.72 67.68
N THR A 319 -19.10 -37.93 68.98
CA THR A 319 -18.34 -38.92 69.75
C THR A 319 -18.72 -40.35 69.36
N ASP A 320 -17.79 -41.29 69.55
CA ASP A 320 -18.02 -42.70 69.19
C ASP A 320 -19.22 -43.32 69.91
N ASP A 321 -19.46 -42.94 71.16
CA ASP A 321 -20.60 -43.43 71.94
C ASP A 321 -21.94 -42.82 71.45
N GLU A 322 -21.95 -41.57 71.00
CA GLU A 322 -23.11 -40.98 70.30
C GLU A 322 -23.39 -41.69 68.96
N LEU A 323 -22.35 -42.03 68.20
CA LEU A 323 -22.51 -42.78 66.95
C LEU A 323 -22.99 -44.22 67.22
N LEU A 324 -22.47 -44.89 68.26
CA LEU A 324 -22.96 -46.22 68.69
C LEU A 324 -24.38 -46.22 69.25
N ALA A 325 -24.90 -45.07 69.70
CA ALA A 325 -26.28 -44.92 70.12
C ALA A 325 -27.28 -44.82 68.94
N ILE A 326 -26.82 -44.60 67.71
CA ILE A 326 -27.69 -44.53 66.53
C ILE A 326 -28.36 -45.91 66.27
N PRO A 327 -29.69 -45.99 66.11
CA PRO A 327 -30.38 -47.26 65.90
C PRO A 327 -29.80 -48.09 64.74
N HIS A 328 -29.50 -49.35 65.05
CA HIS A 328 -28.85 -50.33 64.16
C HIS A 328 -27.43 -49.98 63.68
N PHE A 329 -26.86 -48.86 64.11
CA PHE A 329 -25.42 -48.63 63.97
C PHE A 329 -24.68 -49.56 64.94
N GLY A 330 -23.58 -50.17 64.49
CA GLY A 330 -22.89 -51.18 65.28
C GLY A 330 -21.38 -50.97 65.25
N ARG A 331 -20.65 -51.54 66.20
CA ARG A 331 -19.18 -51.41 66.31
C ARG A 331 -18.43 -51.72 65.02
N LYS A 332 -18.94 -52.60 64.15
CA LYS A 332 -18.33 -52.85 62.84
C LYS A 332 -18.51 -51.66 61.88
N SER A 333 -19.66 -51.00 61.88
CA SER A 333 -19.90 -49.76 61.12
C SER A 333 -19.24 -48.53 61.75
N LEU A 334 -19.05 -48.49 63.09
CA LEU A 334 -18.18 -47.51 63.73
C LEU A 334 -16.73 -47.70 63.25
N ASN A 335 -16.25 -48.94 63.22
CA ASN A 335 -14.90 -49.23 62.73
C ASN A 335 -14.75 -49.02 61.21
N GLU A 336 -15.81 -49.19 60.42
CA GLU A 336 -15.85 -48.75 59.01
C GLU A 336 -15.76 -47.21 58.93
N ILE A 337 -16.58 -46.45 59.66
CA ILE A 337 -16.48 -44.98 59.65
C ILE A 337 -15.11 -44.51 60.15
N ARG A 338 -14.58 -45.09 61.23
CA ARG A 338 -13.23 -44.80 61.71
C ARG A 338 -12.17 -45.19 60.67
N SER A 339 -12.31 -46.32 59.98
CA SER A 339 -11.42 -46.71 58.88
C SER A 339 -11.44 -45.64 57.79
N GLU A 340 -12.60 -45.26 57.27
CA GLU A 340 -12.67 -44.36 56.12
C GLU A 340 -12.39 -42.90 56.50
N ILE A 341 -12.72 -42.46 57.72
CA ILE A 341 -12.25 -41.17 58.25
C ILE A 341 -10.73 -41.22 58.42
N VAL A 342 -10.15 -42.32 58.89
CA VAL A 342 -8.70 -42.50 58.95
C VAL A 342 -8.08 -42.66 57.56
N GLU A 343 -8.78 -43.13 56.53
CA GLU A 343 -8.30 -43.10 55.14
C GLU A 343 -8.37 -41.70 54.52
N LEU A 344 -9.37 -40.89 54.91
CA LEU A 344 -9.53 -39.49 54.50
C LEU A 344 -8.61 -38.53 55.29
N GLN A 345 -8.17 -38.93 56.49
CA GLN A 345 -7.19 -38.22 57.32
C GLN A 345 -5.76 -38.76 57.14
N GLN A 346 -5.59 -39.97 56.61
CA GLN A 346 -4.30 -40.43 56.08
C GLN A 346 -4.01 -39.67 54.78
N PRO A 347 -2.77 -39.20 54.57
CA PRO A 347 -2.35 -38.61 53.31
C PRO A 347 -2.17 -39.72 52.25
N LYS A 348 -3.29 -40.24 51.72
CA LYS A 348 -3.28 -41.15 50.58
C LYS A 348 -2.68 -40.43 49.36
N GLN A 349 -1.82 -41.15 48.65
CA GLN A 349 -0.85 -40.60 47.69
C GLN A 349 -1.44 -39.58 46.72
N MET A 350 -1.03 -38.32 46.89
CA MET A 350 -1.19 -37.27 45.88
C MET A 350 -0.59 -37.73 44.55
N LYS A 351 -1.30 -37.51 43.45
CA LYS A 351 -0.81 -37.90 42.12
C LYS A 351 0.26 -36.92 41.65
N ALA A 352 1.51 -37.21 42.00
CA ALA A 352 2.63 -36.31 41.80
C ALA A 352 2.85 -35.97 40.31
N VAL A 353 2.76 -34.67 39.99
CA VAL A 353 3.35 -34.12 38.76
C VAL A 353 4.86 -34.35 38.87
N ARG A 354 5.44 -35.07 37.91
CA ARG A 354 6.90 -35.27 37.86
C ARG A 354 7.56 -33.91 37.62
N LYS A 355 8.16 -33.33 38.66
CA LYS A 355 9.02 -32.15 38.50
C LYS A 355 10.33 -32.59 37.88
N PHE A 356 10.67 -32.01 36.73
CA PHE A 356 11.95 -32.24 36.06
C PHE A 356 12.88 -31.06 36.31
N GLY A 357 14.06 -31.34 36.84
CA GLY A 357 15.13 -30.36 37.07
C GLY A 357 16.37 -30.68 36.24
N LEU A 358 17.15 -29.65 35.91
CA LEU A 358 18.48 -29.81 35.31
C LEU A 358 19.52 -30.06 36.42
N VAL A 359 20.45 -30.98 36.19
CA VAL A 359 21.45 -31.37 37.20
C VAL A 359 22.82 -30.77 36.93
N GLU A 360 23.27 -29.92 37.84
CA GLU A 360 24.70 -29.66 38.01
C GLU A 360 25.39 -30.85 38.71
N THR A 361 26.60 -31.19 38.25
CA THR A 361 27.34 -32.35 38.75
C THR A 361 28.20 -32.01 39.97
N GLU A 362 27.61 -32.17 41.15
CA GLU A 362 28.30 -32.24 42.46
C GLU A 362 29.09 -33.57 42.63
N PRO A 363 30.13 -33.64 43.49
CA PRO A 363 30.13 -33.31 44.95
C PRO A 363 31.34 -32.41 45.37
N LEU A 364 31.67 -32.09 46.64
CA LEU A 364 31.35 -32.64 47.97
C LEU A 364 31.02 -31.54 49.00
N ASN A 365 30.25 -31.93 50.02
CA ASN A 365 30.03 -31.13 51.23
C ASN A 365 31.21 -31.28 52.21
N ILE A 366 32.03 -30.22 52.32
CA ILE A 366 32.84 -29.95 53.52
C ILE A 366 32.33 -28.64 54.11
N VAL A 367 31.91 -28.68 55.38
CA VAL A 367 31.63 -27.47 56.16
C VAL A 367 32.95 -26.83 56.55
N SER A 368 33.47 -25.99 55.66
CA SER A 368 34.43 -24.94 55.98
C SER A 368 33.87 -23.62 55.45
N THR A 369 34.22 -22.51 56.10
CA THR A 369 33.62 -21.21 55.80
C THR A 369 34.09 -20.69 54.43
N GLN A 370 33.43 -19.65 53.88
CA GLN A 370 33.92 -18.98 52.67
C GLN A 370 35.35 -18.41 52.83
N VAL A 371 35.80 -18.18 54.07
CA VAL A 371 37.19 -17.81 54.40
C VAL A 371 38.13 -19.00 54.19
N ASP A 372 37.76 -20.18 54.71
CA ASP A 372 38.56 -21.41 54.66
C ASP A 372 38.74 -21.95 53.22
N ILE A 373 37.69 -21.92 52.40
CA ILE A 373 37.76 -22.40 51.01
C ILE A 373 38.74 -21.55 50.20
N CYS A 374 38.74 -20.22 50.40
CA CYS A 374 39.71 -19.34 49.76
C CYS A 374 41.14 -19.61 50.26
N SER A 375 41.37 -19.72 51.58
CA SER A 375 42.71 -20.00 52.09
C SER A 375 43.27 -21.35 51.64
N ASN A 376 42.43 -22.37 51.49
CA ASN A 376 42.84 -23.66 50.95
C ASN A 376 43.25 -23.51 49.47
N LEU A 377 42.44 -22.85 48.64
CA LEU A 377 42.77 -22.62 47.23
C LEU A 377 44.04 -21.77 47.02
N THR A 378 44.32 -20.82 47.92
CA THR A 378 45.51 -19.95 47.87
C THR A 378 46.70 -20.47 48.68
N THR A 379 46.64 -21.69 49.22
CA THR A 379 47.78 -22.38 49.80
C THR A 379 48.83 -22.69 48.74
N LYS A 380 50.12 -22.56 49.08
CA LYS A 380 51.23 -22.81 48.15
C LYS A 380 51.66 -24.28 48.13
N ILE A 381 52.04 -24.76 46.95
CA ILE A 381 52.61 -26.09 46.71
C ILE A 381 54.00 -26.28 47.37
N SER A 382 54.66 -25.19 47.79
CA SER A 382 55.83 -25.25 48.66
C SER A 382 55.52 -25.79 50.05
N ASP A 383 54.31 -25.52 50.55
CA ASP A 383 53.95 -25.67 51.96
C ASP A 383 53.29 -27.04 52.22
N ILE A 384 52.98 -27.77 51.15
CA ILE A 384 52.39 -29.11 51.13
C ILE A 384 53.49 -30.18 51.00
N VAL A 385 53.37 -31.29 51.74
CA VAL A 385 54.34 -32.38 51.75
C VAL A 385 54.17 -33.32 50.55
N PHE A 386 54.72 -32.93 49.39
CA PHE A 386 54.86 -33.79 48.22
C PHE A 386 56.22 -34.48 48.14
N SER A 387 56.25 -35.68 47.54
CA SER A 387 57.47 -36.39 47.16
C SER A 387 58.35 -35.55 46.24
N VAL A 388 59.66 -35.79 46.31
CA VAL A 388 60.68 -35.04 45.54
C VAL A 388 60.39 -35.06 44.03
N ARG A 389 59.86 -36.16 43.51
CA ARG A 389 59.46 -36.32 42.10
C ARG A 389 58.28 -35.43 41.74
N THR A 390 57.21 -35.50 42.53
CA THR A 390 55.96 -34.76 42.29
C THR A 390 56.17 -33.25 42.43
N ARG A 391 56.85 -32.81 43.49
CA ARG A 391 57.22 -31.39 43.68
C ARG A 391 58.12 -30.86 42.56
N GLY A 392 59.01 -31.69 42.02
CA GLY A 392 59.83 -31.35 40.85
C GLY A 392 59.00 -31.11 39.59
N CYS A 393 58.06 -32.00 39.27
CA CYS A 393 57.21 -31.90 38.08
C CYS A 393 56.27 -30.68 38.13
N LEU A 394 55.71 -30.35 39.30
CA LEU A 394 54.87 -29.16 39.48
C LEU A 394 55.68 -27.86 39.26
N LYS A 395 56.91 -27.80 39.79
CA LYS A 395 57.80 -26.65 39.64
C LYS A 395 58.28 -26.44 38.21
N GLU A 396 58.53 -27.51 37.45
CA GLU A 396 58.87 -27.43 36.01
C GLU A 396 57.72 -26.85 35.16
N ARG A 397 56.48 -26.88 35.67
CA ARG A 397 55.26 -26.36 35.03
C ARG A 397 54.79 -24.99 35.57
N ASN A 398 55.56 -24.34 36.45
CA ASN A 398 55.18 -23.09 37.14
C ASN A 398 53.84 -23.18 37.91
N ILE A 399 53.54 -24.33 38.53
CA ILE A 399 52.35 -24.50 39.36
C ILE A 399 52.75 -24.21 40.81
N GLU A 400 52.32 -23.06 41.34
CA GLU A 400 52.70 -22.56 42.67
C GLU A 400 51.60 -22.69 43.73
N TYR A 401 50.32 -22.71 43.32
CA TYR A 401 49.16 -22.69 44.23
C TYR A 401 48.16 -23.82 43.95
N ILE A 402 47.37 -24.24 44.96
CA ILE A 402 46.37 -25.31 44.82
C ILE A 402 45.35 -24.99 43.70
N TRP A 403 44.83 -23.76 43.62
CA TRP A 403 43.86 -23.38 42.58
C TRP A 403 44.36 -23.59 41.14
N GLN A 404 45.67 -23.54 40.91
CA GLN A 404 46.28 -23.79 39.60
C GLN A 404 46.32 -25.29 39.26
N LEU A 405 46.58 -26.13 40.27
CA LEU A 405 46.57 -27.59 40.15
C LEU A 405 45.16 -28.13 39.92
N VAL A 406 44.17 -27.61 40.65
CA VAL A 406 42.74 -27.99 40.58
C VAL A 406 42.13 -27.80 39.18
N ARG A 407 42.59 -26.79 38.42
CA ARG A 407 42.11 -26.50 37.05
C ARG A 407 42.58 -27.50 35.99
N LEU A 408 43.59 -28.33 36.27
CA LEU A 408 44.12 -29.32 35.32
C LEU A 408 43.26 -30.59 35.34
N SER A 409 43.03 -31.21 34.18
CA SER A 409 42.36 -32.52 34.15
C SER A 409 43.36 -33.66 34.42
N LYS A 410 42.85 -34.84 34.82
CA LYS A 410 43.68 -36.05 34.93
C LYS A 410 44.35 -36.44 33.61
N TYR A 411 43.80 -36.02 32.45
CA TYR A 411 44.42 -36.21 31.14
C TYR A 411 45.65 -35.31 30.93
N ASP A 412 45.57 -34.03 31.33
CA ASP A 412 46.69 -33.09 31.25
C ASP A 412 47.89 -33.54 32.10
N LEU A 413 47.61 -34.15 33.26
CA LEU A 413 48.61 -34.75 34.14
C LEU A 413 49.27 -35.99 33.55
N ILE A 414 48.52 -36.85 32.85
CA ILE A 414 49.09 -38.01 32.13
C ILE A 414 50.02 -37.55 31.01
N GLY A 415 49.77 -36.37 30.42
CA GLY A 415 50.68 -35.71 29.48
C GLY A 415 51.93 -35.05 30.10
N MET A 416 52.10 -35.07 31.42
CA MET A 416 53.28 -34.47 32.07
C MET A 416 54.47 -35.44 32.09
N ARG A 417 55.57 -35.01 31.45
CA ARG A 417 56.84 -35.75 31.44
C ARG A 417 57.28 -36.02 32.88
N ASN A 418 57.70 -37.26 33.15
CA ASN A 418 58.08 -37.78 34.47
C ASN A 418 56.97 -37.92 35.52
N LEU A 419 55.74 -37.47 35.31
CA LEU A 419 54.65 -37.73 36.27
C LEU A 419 54.20 -39.19 36.16
N GLY A 420 54.21 -39.93 37.29
CA GLY A 420 53.87 -41.36 37.32
C GLY A 420 52.52 -41.61 37.99
N ARG A 421 51.93 -42.81 37.80
CA ARG A 421 50.63 -43.16 38.42
C ARG A 421 50.63 -42.97 39.95
N LYS A 422 51.74 -43.26 40.65
CA LYS A 422 51.89 -42.92 42.08
C LYS A 422 51.87 -41.42 42.39
N SER A 423 52.47 -40.59 41.54
CA SER A 423 52.41 -39.12 41.69
C SER A 423 51.02 -38.55 41.40
N ILE A 424 50.25 -39.19 40.51
CA ILE A 424 48.86 -38.78 40.25
C ILE A 424 47.97 -39.13 41.45
N ASN A 425 48.09 -40.35 42.00
CA ASN A 425 47.44 -40.72 43.27
C ASN A 425 47.82 -39.78 44.43
N GLU A 426 49.11 -39.48 44.60
CA GLU A 426 49.61 -38.53 45.62
C GLU A 426 49.02 -37.11 45.47
N LEU A 427 48.66 -36.70 44.26
CA LEU A 427 48.00 -35.41 44.02
C LEU A 427 46.47 -35.50 44.17
N ASP A 428 45.84 -36.63 43.81
CA ASP A 428 44.42 -36.92 44.09
C ASP A 428 44.15 -36.90 45.60
N GLU A 429 44.89 -37.69 46.37
CA GLU A 429 44.76 -37.83 47.83
C GLU A 429 44.92 -36.47 48.54
N VAL A 430 45.84 -35.62 48.08
CA VAL A 430 46.02 -34.26 48.59
C VAL A 430 44.86 -33.34 48.19
N LEU A 431 44.40 -33.33 46.93
CA LEU A 431 43.25 -32.49 46.56
C LEU A 431 41.97 -32.90 47.31
N GLU A 432 41.73 -34.21 47.46
CA GLU A 432 40.61 -34.74 48.25
C GLU A 432 40.69 -34.27 49.71
N SER A 433 41.89 -34.25 50.32
CA SER A 433 42.09 -33.72 51.68
C SER A 433 41.76 -32.22 51.86
N PHE A 434 41.80 -31.44 50.77
CA PHE A 434 41.42 -30.02 50.76
C PHE A 434 39.98 -29.78 50.25
N GLY A 435 39.27 -30.84 49.84
CA GLY A 435 37.90 -30.77 49.32
C GLY A 435 37.77 -30.48 47.82
N PHE A 436 38.84 -30.68 47.03
CA PHE A 436 38.88 -30.34 45.60
C PHE A 436 39.17 -31.56 44.71
N TRP A 437 39.00 -31.39 43.39
CA TRP A 437 39.29 -32.43 42.40
C TRP A 437 39.81 -31.82 41.08
N PHE A 438 40.40 -32.68 40.24
CA PHE A 438 40.95 -32.28 38.93
C PHE A 438 39.88 -31.94 37.90
N GLY A 439 40.08 -30.79 37.23
CA GLY A 439 39.18 -30.27 36.18
C GLY A 439 37.97 -29.53 36.73
N MET A 440 37.95 -29.22 38.03
CA MET A 440 36.96 -28.36 38.67
C MET A 440 36.94 -26.98 38.01
N LYS A 441 35.74 -26.44 37.76
CA LYS A 441 35.53 -25.15 37.09
C LYS A 441 35.07 -24.11 38.11
N PHE A 442 35.61 -22.90 37.98
CA PHE A 442 35.24 -21.76 38.81
C PHE A 442 34.34 -20.78 38.03
N THR A 443 33.35 -20.20 38.68
CA THR A 443 32.52 -19.11 38.13
C THR A 443 33.31 -17.81 38.01
N LYS A 444 32.80 -16.83 37.23
CA LYS A 444 33.43 -15.50 37.11
C LYS A 444 33.68 -14.83 38.47
N ASN A 445 32.73 -14.94 39.40
CA ASN A 445 32.82 -14.29 40.71
C ASN A 445 33.83 -15.00 41.63
N GLN A 446 33.89 -16.34 41.60
CA GLN A 446 34.92 -17.11 42.32
C GLN A 446 36.32 -16.83 41.76
N LEU A 447 36.46 -16.75 40.43
CA LEU A 447 37.72 -16.33 39.80
C LEU A 447 38.13 -14.92 40.23
N ALA A 448 37.20 -13.96 40.24
CA ALA A 448 37.47 -12.61 40.72
C ALA A 448 37.94 -12.58 42.19
N ALA A 449 37.36 -13.40 43.06
CA ALA A 449 37.79 -13.53 44.45
C ALA A 449 39.18 -14.17 44.59
N ILE A 450 39.49 -15.22 43.81
CA ILE A 450 40.82 -15.85 43.78
C ILE A 450 41.88 -14.86 43.26
N TYR A 451 41.59 -14.11 42.19
CA TYR A 451 42.47 -13.07 41.65
C TYR A 451 42.58 -11.82 42.54
N ALA A 452 41.64 -11.60 43.47
CA ALA A 452 41.76 -10.56 44.48
C ALA A 452 42.73 -10.91 45.63
N PHE A 453 43.10 -12.19 45.76
CA PHE A 453 44.12 -12.65 46.72
C PHE A 453 45.53 -12.67 46.13
N GLU A 454 45.70 -12.52 44.82
CA GLU A 454 47.01 -12.19 44.27
C GLU A 454 47.43 -10.80 44.80
N PRO A 455 48.61 -10.67 45.44
CA PRO A 455 49.03 -9.38 45.99
C PRO A 455 49.14 -8.39 44.84
N SER A 456 48.36 -7.30 44.92
CA SER A 456 48.16 -6.32 43.85
C SER A 456 49.47 -6.08 43.09
N PRO A 457 49.56 -6.40 41.79
CA PRO A 457 50.82 -6.39 41.07
C PRO A 457 51.43 -5.00 41.20
N LYS A 458 52.64 -4.93 41.81
CA LYS A 458 53.37 -3.69 42.12
C LYS A 458 53.18 -2.71 40.98
N THR A 459 52.59 -1.54 41.24
CA THR A 459 52.09 -0.61 40.23
C THR A 459 53.04 -0.43 39.05
N VAL A 460 52.84 -1.24 38.00
CA VAL A 460 53.51 -1.06 36.73
C VAL A 460 52.62 -0.14 35.91
N VAL A 461 53.16 1.01 35.53
CA VAL A 461 52.43 1.97 34.70
C VAL A 461 52.23 1.32 33.33
N LEU A 462 50.98 1.06 32.96
CA LEU A 462 50.69 0.27 31.76
C LEU A 462 51.15 0.99 30.49
N GLY A 463 50.99 2.32 30.44
CA GLY A 463 51.57 3.17 29.40
C GLY A 463 53.11 3.13 29.35
N GLU A 464 53.81 2.92 30.46
CA GLU A 464 55.27 2.82 30.50
C GLU A 464 55.77 1.47 29.97
N LEU A 465 55.05 0.36 30.25
CA LEU A 465 55.27 -0.93 29.59
C LEU A 465 55.02 -0.86 28.07
N ILE A 466 53.97 -0.14 27.65
CA ILE A 466 53.64 0.07 26.25
C ILE A 466 54.75 0.88 25.56
N LYS A 467 55.21 1.99 26.15
CA LYS A 467 56.37 2.76 25.68
C LYS A 467 57.64 1.90 25.56
N GLN A 468 58.00 1.15 26.61
CA GLN A 468 59.15 0.24 26.59
C GLN A 468 59.07 -0.87 25.53
N LEU A 469 57.89 -1.20 25.01
CA LEU A 469 57.72 -2.06 23.82
C LEU A 469 57.85 -1.26 22.53
N VAL A 470 57.16 -0.13 22.43
CA VAL A 470 57.22 0.79 21.28
C VAL A 470 58.65 1.24 20.98
N ASP A 471 59.46 1.55 22.00
CA ASP A 471 60.89 1.88 21.86
C ASP A 471 61.68 0.74 21.19
N LYS A 472 61.43 -0.51 21.62
CA LYS A 472 62.04 -1.71 21.01
C LYS A 472 61.57 -1.94 19.57
N PHE A 473 60.34 -1.56 19.24
CA PHE A 473 59.75 -1.73 17.90
C PHE A 473 60.07 -0.58 16.94
N SER A 474 60.42 0.61 17.44
CA SER A 474 60.80 1.77 16.65
C SER A 474 62.22 1.69 16.06
N SER A 475 62.94 0.58 16.28
CA SER A 475 64.33 0.36 15.85
C SER A 475 64.54 -0.77 14.82
N PRO A 476 63.89 -0.74 13.62
CA PRO A 476 64.21 -1.67 12.54
C PRO A 476 65.62 -1.38 11.96
N PRO A 477 66.32 -2.36 11.35
CA PRO A 477 65.87 -3.73 11.07
C PRO A 477 65.97 -4.68 12.27
N PHE A 478 64.93 -5.49 12.46
CA PHE A 478 64.90 -6.54 13.47
C PHE A 478 65.89 -7.66 13.12
N CYS A 479 66.84 -7.94 14.01
CA CYS A 479 67.93 -8.90 13.77
C CYS A 479 67.47 -10.36 13.57
N PHE A 480 66.26 -10.72 14.03
CA PHE A 480 65.65 -12.03 13.88
C PHE A 480 64.79 -12.17 12.59
N LEU A 481 64.60 -11.07 11.85
CA LEU A 481 63.94 -11.06 10.55
C LEU A 481 64.96 -11.04 9.40
N ASN A 482 64.68 -11.79 8.35
CA ASN A 482 65.46 -11.77 7.13
C ASN A 482 65.28 -10.40 6.42
N GLN A 483 66.24 -9.97 5.60
CA GLN A 483 66.19 -8.67 4.90
C GLN A 483 64.85 -8.40 4.16
N ARG A 484 64.30 -9.42 3.49
CA ARG A 484 63.00 -9.34 2.80
C ARG A 484 61.78 -9.30 3.72
N GLU A 485 61.90 -9.75 4.96
CA GLU A 485 60.85 -9.67 5.97
C GLU A 485 60.87 -8.29 6.65
N ASN A 486 62.06 -7.78 7.00
CA ASN A 486 62.24 -6.42 7.52
C ASN A 486 61.65 -5.36 6.57
N LEU A 487 61.95 -5.44 5.27
CA LEU A 487 61.38 -4.54 4.25
C LEU A 487 59.83 -4.61 4.18
N VAL A 488 59.22 -5.78 4.45
CA VAL A 488 57.76 -5.92 4.48
C VAL A 488 57.18 -5.31 5.77
N VAL A 489 57.85 -5.47 6.92
CA VAL A 489 57.43 -4.83 8.18
C VAL A 489 57.49 -3.31 8.06
N GLU A 490 58.60 -2.78 7.52
CA GLU A 490 58.85 -1.36 7.29
C GLU A 490 57.86 -0.73 6.30
N GLU A 491 57.54 -1.40 5.19
CA GLU A 491 56.68 -0.84 4.13
C GLU A 491 55.18 -1.10 4.30
N ARG A 492 54.78 -2.10 5.12
CA ARG A 492 53.37 -2.48 5.31
C ARG A 492 52.83 -2.41 6.73
N LEU A 493 53.62 -2.66 7.76
CA LEU A 493 53.07 -2.75 9.13
C LEU A 493 53.17 -1.40 9.85
N PHE A 494 54.37 -0.84 9.97
CA PHE A 494 54.63 0.33 10.82
C PHE A 494 54.69 1.67 10.05
N LYS A 495 54.22 1.70 8.81
CA LYS A 495 54.28 2.88 7.92
C LYS A 495 53.04 3.77 8.02
N ALA A 496 53.12 4.86 8.78
CA ALA A 496 51.97 5.73 9.07
C ALA A 496 51.38 6.51 7.86
N LYS A 497 52.16 6.84 6.81
CA LYS A 497 51.65 7.68 5.70
C LYS A 497 50.89 6.93 4.61
N ARG A 498 51.49 5.86 4.07
CA ARG A 498 50.90 4.97 3.06
C ARG A 498 51.59 3.62 3.16
N LYS A 499 50.88 2.62 3.70
CA LYS A 499 51.26 1.21 3.67
C LYS A 499 51.20 0.73 2.20
N LYS A 500 52.24 0.08 1.69
CA LYS A 500 52.24 -0.42 0.29
C LYS A 500 51.29 -1.60 0.13
N THR A 501 50.66 -1.75 -1.04
CA THR A 501 49.82 -2.94 -1.30
C THR A 501 50.68 -4.20 -1.47
N LEU A 502 50.07 -5.39 -1.41
CA LEU A 502 50.78 -6.65 -1.67
C LEU A 502 51.26 -6.70 -3.13
N GLU A 503 50.49 -6.06 -4.02
CA GLU A 503 50.69 -5.93 -5.45
C GLU A 503 51.83 -4.93 -5.76
N GLU A 504 51.88 -3.78 -5.07
CA GLU A 504 52.97 -2.79 -5.21
C GLU A 504 54.33 -3.38 -4.82
N LEU A 505 54.40 -4.11 -3.69
CA LEU A 505 55.64 -4.78 -3.27
C LEU A 505 55.98 -6.01 -4.13
N ALA A 506 54.97 -6.72 -4.63
CA ALA A 506 55.17 -7.81 -5.60
C ALA A 506 55.84 -7.28 -6.88
N MET A 507 55.32 -6.18 -7.43
CA MET A 507 55.92 -5.52 -8.59
C MET A 507 57.31 -4.94 -8.29
N GLN A 508 57.50 -4.25 -7.16
CA GLN A 508 58.79 -3.63 -6.79
C GLN A 508 59.93 -4.64 -6.67
N PHE A 509 59.65 -5.86 -6.21
CA PHE A 509 60.67 -6.87 -5.93
C PHE A 509 60.62 -8.11 -6.85
N SER A 510 59.85 -8.06 -7.94
CA SER A 510 59.64 -9.18 -8.88
C SER A 510 59.20 -10.48 -8.17
N LEU A 511 58.31 -10.34 -7.18
CA LEU A 511 57.71 -11.45 -6.44
C LEU A 511 56.23 -11.61 -6.83
N THR A 512 55.62 -12.73 -6.47
CA THR A 512 54.15 -12.85 -6.54
C THR A 512 53.50 -12.19 -5.32
N ARG A 513 52.28 -11.66 -5.50
CA ARG A 513 51.40 -11.17 -4.41
C ARG A 513 51.34 -12.13 -3.22
N GLU A 514 51.17 -13.41 -3.51
CA GLU A 514 51.12 -14.48 -2.52
C GLU A 514 52.46 -14.66 -1.79
N ARG A 515 53.60 -14.48 -2.47
CA ARG A 515 54.91 -14.54 -1.81
C ARG A 515 55.15 -13.36 -0.86
N VAL A 516 54.63 -12.18 -1.18
CA VAL A 516 54.64 -11.03 -0.24
C VAL A 516 53.74 -11.32 0.97
N ARG A 517 52.55 -11.89 0.77
CA ARG A 517 51.65 -12.32 1.86
C ARG A 517 52.30 -13.35 2.79
N GLN A 518 53.05 -14.31 2.22
CA GLN A 518 53.82 -15.29 2.99
C GLN A 518 54.95 -14.64 3.81
N LEU A 519 55.67 -13.67 3.25
CA LEU A 519 56.69 -12.91 3.98
C LEU A 519 56.08 -12.09 5.13
N GLU A 520 54.94 -11.44 4.91
CA GLU A 520 54.21 -10.73 5.97
C GLU A 520 53.78 -11.68 7.09
N LYS A 521 53.18 -12.84 6.75
CA LYS A 521 52.77 -13.85 7.74
C LYS A 521 53.98 -14.43 8.50
N SER A 522 55.12 -14.64 7.83
CA SER A 522 56.37 -15.09 8.46
C SER A 522 56.90 -14.04 9.44
N ALA A 523 56.97 -12.77 9.02
CA ALA A 523 57.42 -11.67 9.86
C ALA A 523 56.54 -11.48 11.11
N LYS A 524 55.21 -11.44 10.93
CA LYS A 524 54.24 -11.39 12.04
C LYS A 524 54.41 -12.57 13.01
N GLY A 525 54.58 -13.79 12.48
CA GLY A 525 54.82 -14.99 13.30
C GLY A 525 56.10 -14.90 14.14
N LYS A 526 57.21 -14.47 13.53
CA LYS A 526 58.50 -14.29 14.23
C LYS A 526 58.45 -13.17 15.28
N ILE A 527 57.84 -12.03 14.96
CA ILE A 527 57.63 -10.93 15.92
C ILE A 527 56.81 -11.42 17.11
N LYS A 528 55.68 -12.11 16.86
CA LYS A 528 54.83 -12.67 17.92
C LYS A 528 55.62 -13.66 18.79
N GLN A 529 56.44 -14.54 18.20
CA GLN A 529 57.28 -15.47 18.96
C GLN A 529 58.33 -14.76 19.83
N GLN A 530 59.01 -13.74 19.31
CA GLN A 530 60.10 -13.06 20.01
C GLN A 530 59.60 -12.28 21.25
N TYR A 531 58.46 -11.61 21.14
CA TYR A 531 57.93 -10.72 22.19
C TYR A 531 56.70 -11.27 22.92
N VAL A 532 56.37 -12.56 22.75
CA VAL A 532 55.10 -13.16 23.18
C VAL A 532 54.79 -12.95 24.66
N LYS A 533 55.81 -12.96 25.53
CA LYS A 533 55.65 -12.79 26.98
C LYS A 533 55.30 -11.35 27.36
N GLU A 534 56.00 -10.38 26.76
CA GLU A 534 55.80 -8.95 27.03
C GLU A 534 54.41 -8.53 26.52
N LEU A 535 54.05 -8.98 25.31
CA LEU A 535 52.75 -8.70 24.70
C LEU A 535 51.57 -9.39 25.43
N TRP A 536 51.66 -10.67 25.81
CA TRP A 536 50.59 -11.33 26.59
C TRP A 536 50.37 -10.64 27.94
N THR A 537 51.45 -10.26 28.63
CA THR A 537 51.36 -9.59 29.95
C THR A 537 50.54 -8.30 29.86
N ILE A 538 50.68 -7.51 28.79
CA ILE A 538 49.91 -6.28 28.62
C ILE A 538 48.49 -6.57 28.14
N VAL A 539 48.31 -7.48 27.18
CA VAL A 539 46.97 -7.87 26.67
C VAL A 539 46.08 -8.44 27.78
N ASP A 540 46.61 -9.26 28.69
CA ASP A 540 45.86 -9.78 29.83
C ASP A 540 45.60 -8.70 30.88
N ASN A 541 46.53 -7.77 31.13
CA ASN A 541 46.28 -6.63 32.02
C ASN A 541 45.23 -5.66 31.46
N LEU A 542 45.20 -5.44 30.14
CA LEU A 542 44.13 -4.71 29.46
C LEU A 542 42.81 -5.46 29.64
N LYS A 543 42.73 -6.73 29.19
CA LYS A 543 41.53 -7.56 29.31
C LYS A 543 40.98 -7.60 30.73
N GLN A 544 41.81 -7.86 31.74
CA GLN A 544 41.35 -7.95 33.13
C GLN A 544 40.82 -6.61 33.68
N LYS A 545 41.28 -5.46 33.16
CA LYS A 545 40.72 -4.14 33.50
C LYS A 545 39.47 -3.78 32.69
N VAL A 546 39.33 -4.32 31.49
CA VAL A 546 38.25 -4.02 30.51
C VAL A 546 37.05 -4.94 30.67
N ASP A 547 37.26 -6.23 30.90
CA ASP A 547 36.19 -7.20 31.14
C ASP A 547 35.48 -7.00 32.49
N ARG A 548 36.15 -6.36 33.46
CA ARG A 548 35.52 -5.84 34.69
C ARG A 548 34.39 -4.86 34.35
N THR A 549 34.53 -4.10 33.27
CA THR A 549 33.60 -3.05 32.87
C THR A 549 32.86 -3.42 31.59
N ALA A 550 32.21 -4.58 31.64
CA ALA A 550 31.47 -5.23 30.56
C ALA A 550 32.24 -5.51 29.26
N GLY A 551 33.50 -5.10 29.11
CA GLY A 551 34.24 -5.11 27.85
C GLY A 551 34.51 -3.71 27.28
N LEU A 552 34.00 -2.66 27.94
CA LEU A 552 34.18 -1.25 27.58
C LEU A 552 34.82 -0.47 28.77
N ALA A 553 36.16 -0.45 28.84
CA ALA A 553 37.00 0.39 29.75
C ALA A 553 37.04 1.87 29.33
N ASP A 554 38.05 2.71 29.72
CA ASP A 554 38.50 4.04 29.20
C ASP A 554 40.03 4.10 29.15
N LEU A 555 40.63 4.67 28.09
CA LEU A 555 42.08 4.90 28.03
C LEU A 555 42.54 5.82 29.18
N ASP A 556 41.79 6.88 29.50
CA ASP A 556 42.16 7.81 30.57
C ASP A 556 42.18 7.11 31.95
N ALA A 557 41.17 6.30 32.28
CA ALA A 557 41.17 5.54 33.54
C ALA A 557 41.92 4.18 33.47
N LEU A 558 42.34 3.72 32.29
CA LEU A 558 43.44 2.75 32.13
C LEU A 558 44.81 3.38 32.44
N ARG A 559 44.88 4.73 32.43
CA ARG A 559 46.07 5.60 32.50
C ARG A 559 46.97 5.50 31.27
N ILE A 560 46.36 5.74 30.12
CA ILE A 560 47.00 5.82 28.81
C ILE A 560 46.47 7.13 28.16
N ASP A 561 47.21 8.23 28.23
CA ASP A 561 46.80 9.46 27.52
C ASP A 561 47.14 9.29 26.02
N PRO A 562 46.17 9.40 25.08
CA PRO A 562 46.44 9.28 23.65
C PRO A 562 47.49 10.27 23.12
N LYS A 563 47.68 11.41 23.79
CA LYS A 563 48.65 12.47 23.44
C LYS A 563 50.09 12.10 23.78
N GLU A 564 50.32 11.07 24.60
CA GLU A 564 51.67 10.58 24.93
C GLU A 564 52.29 9.71 23.83
N PHE A 565 51.53 9.39 22.77
CA PHE A 565 51.95 8.52 21.67
C PHE A 565 51.75 9.25 20.33
N SER A 566 52.76 9.22 19.46
CA SER A 566 52.62 9.74 18.10
C SER A 566 51.86 8.77 17.19
N LEU A 567 51.34 9.27 16.06
CA LEU A 567 50.62 8.47 15.06
C LEU A 567 51.39 7.24 14.54
N GLN A 568 52.74 7.24 14.60
CA GLN A 568 53.52 6.04 14.26
C GLN A 568 53.47 4.99 15.37
N GLU A 569 53.50 5.43 16.63
CA GLU A 569 53.52 4.59 17.82
C GLU A 569 52.13 3.98 18.08
N GLN A 570 51.08 4.78 17.94
CA GLN A 570 49.67 4.34 17.92
C GLN A 570 49.48 3.15 16.94
N ILE A 571 49.81 3.35 15.65
CA ILE A 571 49.73 2.31 14.62
C ILE A 571 50.60 1.08 14.92
N ILE A 572 51.75 1.24 15.60
CA ILE A 572 52.58 0.12 16.07
C ILE A 572 51.83 -0.66 17.16
N ILE A 573 51.25 0.02 18.15
CA ILE A 573 50.53 -0.57 19.28
C ILE A 573 49.33 -1.40 18.78
N ASP A 574 48.51 -0.85 17.89
CA ASP A 574 47.33 -1.53 17.35
C ASP A 574 47.72 -2.78 16.58
N CYS A 575 48.74 -2.67 15.72
CA CYS A 575 49.27 -3.81 14.97
C CYS A 575 49.82 -4.90 15.90
N LEU A 576 50.45 -4.54 17.02
CA LEU A 576 50.99 -5.49 18.00
C LEU A 576 49.90 -6.18 18.80
N PHE A 577 48.84 -5.47 19.20
CA PHE A 577 47.73 -6.02 19.96
C PHE A 577 46.76 -6.86 19.11
N GLN A 578 46.41 -6.41 17.91
CA GLN A 578 45.65 -7.22 16.94
C GLN A 578 46.42 -8.49 16.53
N MET A 579 47.75 -8.44 16.51
CA MET A 579 48.59 -9.64 16.34
C MET A 579 48.48 -10.63 17.51
N MET A 580 48.03 -10.20 18.69
CA MET A 580 47.84 -11.06 19.86
C MET A 580 46.43 -11.62 19.95
N ASP A 581 45.42 -10.75 19.89
CA ASP A 581 43.99 -11.08 19.85
C ASP A 581 43.26 -10.14 18.87
N GLU A 582 42.58 -10.72 17.89
CA GLU A 582 41.85 -9.99 16.84
C GLU A 582 40.60 -9.29 17.40
N LYS A 583 40.16 -9.61 18.63
CA LYS A 583 39.06 -8.94 19.33
C LYS A 583 39.48 -7.72 20.15
N LEU A 584 40.77 -7.42 20.26
CA LEU A 584 41.25 -6.25 21.00
C LEU A 584 41.31 -5.03 20.07
N PHE A 585 40.22 -4.28 20.02
CA PHE A 585 40.11 -3.03 19.26
C PHE A 585 40.68 -1.86 20.07
N ILE A 586 41.45 -0.97 19.43
CA ILE A 586 42.01 0.32 19.90
C ILE A 586 42.21 1.16 18.61
N ASP A 587 42.01 2.49 18.60
CA ASP A 587 42.19 3.36 17.40
C ASP A 587 42.23 4.84 17.86
N TRP A 588 43.40 5.48 18.00
CA TRP A 588 43.72 6.54 19.00
C TRP A 588 43.19 8.01 18.85
N LYS A 589 42.00 8.35 19.40
CA LYS A 589 41.52 9.74 19.71
C LYS A 589 40.62 9.87 20.94
N CYS A 590 39.32 9.53 20.84
CA CYS A 590 38.31 9.87 21.87
C CYS A 590 38.23 8.89 23.05
N SER A 591 39.21 7.97 23.17
CA SER A 591 39.55 7.07 24.28
C SER A 591 39.05 5.59 24.31
N LEU A 592 38.44 5.01 23.25
CA LEU A 592 38.09 3.55 23.11
C LEU A 592 39.29 2.57 23.20
N ILE A 593 39.02 1.41 23.80
CA ILE A 593 39.54 0.10 23.36
C ILE A 593 38.32 -0.86 23.34
N SER A 594 38.39 -2.15 23.09
CA SER A 594 37.28 -3.09 23.37
C SER A 594 37.84 -4.49 23.40
N THR A 595 37.41 -5.33 24.35
CA THR A 595 37.76 -6.76 24.38
C THR A 595 36.82 -7.64 23.56
N ARG A 596 35.77 -7.05 22.99
CA ARG A 596 34.73 -7.74 22.21
C ARG A 596 34.80 -7.46 20.71
N GLY A 597 35.74 -6.62 20.26
CA GLY A 597 35.87 -6.15 18.88
C GLY A 597 35.14 -4.82 18.62
N ASP A 598 35.26 -4.37 17.37
CA ASP A 598 34.58 -3.22 16.76
C ASP A 598 33.10 -3.50 16.47
N GLU A 599 32.77 -4.72 16.01
CA GLU A 599 31.39 -5.21 15.80
C GLU A 599 30.46 -4.92 17.00
N TRP A 600 30.98 -4.99 18.23
CA TRP A 600 30.18 -4.74 19.42
C TRP A 600 29.86 -3.25 19.63
N ILE A 601 30.70 -2.33 19.18
CA ILE A 601 30.45 -0.88 19.27
C ILE A 601 29.44 -0.46 18.20
N PHE A 602 29.55 -1.03 16.99
CA PHE A 602 28.50 -0.88 15.97
C PHE A 602 27.13 -1.35 16.50
N LEU A 603 27.08 -2.47 17.24
CA LEU A 603 25.84 -2.96 17.85
C LEU A 603 25.21 -1.96 18.86
N ILE A 604 26.00 -1.26 19.68
CA ILE A 604 25.44 -0.23 20.59
C ILE A 604 24.99 1.00 19.81
N CYS A 605 25.72 1.38 18.76
CA CYS A 605 25.32 2.47 17.86
C CYS A 605 24.03 2.14 17.07
N ASP A 606 23.80 0.88 16.71
CA ASP A 606 22.54 0.41 16.11
C ASP A 606 21.39 0.47 17.13
N ALA A 607 21.63 0.12 18.39
CA ALA A 607 20.63 0.25 19.46
C ALA A 607 20.26 1.71 19.77
N ILE A 608 21.23 2.63 19.79
CA ILE A 608 20.97 4.07 19.96
C ILE A 608 20.11 4.61 18.82
N GLU A 609 20.37 4.21 17.56
CA GLU A 609 19.55 4.61 16.41
C GLU A 609 18.12 4.05 16.49
N LEU A 610 17.95 2.82 16.99
CA LEU A 610 16.63 2.24 17.25
C LEU A 610 15.89 3.02 18.36
N TYR A 611 16.56 3.37 19.46
CA TYR A 611 15.93 4.07 20.58
C TYR A 611 15.57 5.53 20.25
N LEU A 612 16.33 6.18 19.36
CA LEU A 612 15.94 7.47 18.78
C LEU A 612 14.64 7.33 17.97
N PHE A 613 14.57 6.32 17.10
CA PHE A 613 13.38 6.07 16.29
C PHE A 613 12.14 5.69 17.13
N GLU A 614 12.32 4.92 18.20
CA GLU A 614 11.25 4.62 19.18
C GLU A 614 10.76 5.88 19.92
N ALA A 615 11.65 6.84 20.20
CA ALA A 615 11.33 8.03 20.99
C ALA A 615 10.68 9.15 20.17
N THR A 616 11.16 9.40 18.94
CA THR A 616 10.67 10.52 18.11
C THR A 616 9.65 10.11 17.05
N GLY A 617 9.68 8.84 16.61
CA GLY A 617 8.90 8.37 15.45
C GLY A 617 9.30 9.03 14.12
N ASP A 618 10.43 9.74 14.06
CA ASP A 618 10.89 10.52 12.91
C ASP A 618 12.41 10.39 12.70
N LYS A 619 12.86 10.75 11.50
CA LYS A 619 14.26 10.79 11.06
C LYS A 619 15.07 11.92 11.72
N PHE A 620 14.40 12.83 12.44
CA PHE A 620 14.98 13.95 13.16
C PHE A 620 14.81 13.77 14.67
N PHE A 621 15.82 14.22 15.41
CA PHE A 621 15.90 14.13 16.87
C PHE A 621 16.72 15.32 17.40
N THR A 622 16.52 15.72 18.64
CA THR A 622 17.33 16.79 19.27
C THR A 622 18.57 16.21 19.96
N GLU A 623 19.50 17.08 20.37
CA GLU A 623 20.65 16.67 21.19
C GLU A 623 20.22 16.08 22.55
N LYS A 624 19.08 16.52 23.10
CA LYS A 624 18.47 15.93 24.30
C LYS A 624 18.03 14.48 24.06
N ASP A 625 17.36 14.23 22.94
CA ASP A 625 16.84 12.90 22.62
C ASP A 625 18.00 11.92 22.34
N LEU A 626 19.09 12.40 21.73
CA LEU A 626 20.35 11.64 21.59
C LEU A 626 20.95 11.28 22.95
N CYS A 627 21.00 12.21 23.90
CA CYS A 627 21.44 11.92 25.26
C CYS A 627 20.57 10.84 25.93
N GLU A 628 19.24 10.97 25.88
CA GLU A 628 18.31 10.00 26.49
C GLU A 628 18.41 8.60 25.83
N ALA A 629 18.58 8.52 24.51
CA ALA A 629 18.82 7.26 23.80
C ALA A 629 20.18 6.61 24.16
N VAL A 630 21.23 7.42 24.34
CA VAL A 630 22.55 6.94 24.82
C VAL A 630 22.48 6.51 26.28
N GLU A 631 21.70 7.17 27.14
CA GLU A 631 21.47 6.73 28.53
C GLU A 631 20.82 5.33 28.57
N LYS A 632 19.73 5.14 27.80
CA LYS A 632 19.03 3.84 27.69
C LYS A 632 19.97 2.74 27.20
N ALA A 633 20.68 2.98 26.10
CA ALA A 633 21.68 2.03 25.59
C ALA A 633 22.80 1.74 26.60
N CYS A 634 23.27 2.74 27.36
CA CYS A 634 24.24 2.50 28.42
C CYS A 634 23.70 1.54 29.48
N VAL A 635 22.46 1.71 29.95
CA VAL A 635 21.81 0.80 30.90
C VAL A 635 21.75 -0.63 30.35
N ASP A 636 21.26 -0.81 29.12
CA ASP A 636 21.04 -2.14 28.52
C ASP A 636 22.35 -2.91 28.26
N PHE A 637 23.43 -2.22 27.89
CA PHE A 637 24.76 -2.81 27.75
C PHE A 637 25.60 -2.81 29.06
N GLY A 638 25.04 -2.31 30.18
CA GLY A 638 25.67 -2.24 31.50
C GLY A 638 26.74 -1.16 31.67
N LEU A 639 26.85 -0.24 30.71
CA LEU A 639 27.79 0.89 30.68
C LEU A 639 27.33 2.02 31.61
N SER A 640 28.28 2.70 32.27
CA SER A 640 27.95 3.29 33.58
C SER A 640 28.93 4.34 34.13
N SER A 641 29.69 5.04 33.28
CA SER A 641 30.20 6.38 33.63
C SER A 641 29.93 7.36 32.51
N ASP A 642 29.96 8.63 32.86
CA ASP A 642 29.52 9.70 31.99
C ASP A 642 30.55 10.01 30.90
N LEU A 643 31.78 9.53 31.05
CA LEU A 643 32.80 9.60 29.99
C LEU A 643 32.51 8.58 28.88
N ASN A 644 31.99 7.38 29.20
CA ASN A 644 31.46 6.46 28.17
C ASN A 644 30.32 7.15 27.40
N ARG A 645 29.39 7.82 28.11
CA ARG A 645 28.26 8.50 27.46
C ARG A 645 28.75 9.57 26.49
N GLN A 646 29.60 10.49 26.96
CA GLN A 646 30.14 11.58 26.14
C GLN A 646 30.93 11.08 24.94
N ASN A 647 31.69 10.00 25.10
CA ASN A 647 32.55 9.51 24.04
C ASN A 647 31.80 8.56 23.10
N LEU A 648 30.78 7.84 23.56
CA LEU A 648 29.82 7.11 22.70
C LEU A 648 28.97 8.06 21.86
N ILE A 649 28.62 9.25 22.36
CA ILE A 649 27.99 10.30 21.55
C ILE A 649 28.92 10.70 20.39
N LYS A 650 30.22 10.91 20.65
CA LYS A 650 31.23 11.21 19.60
C LYS A 650 31.32 10.10 18.56
N GLU A 651 31.38 8.84 18.99
CA GLU A 651 31.36 7.70 18.05
C GLU A 651 30.05 7.57 17.29
N PHE A 652 28.89 7.78 17.93
CA PHE A 652 27.61 7.75 17.24
C PHE A 652 27.56 8.81 16.12
N HIS A 653 28.02 10.03 16.40
CA HIS A 653 28.18 11.07 15.37
C HIS A 653 29.09 10.62 14.22
N LEU A 654 30.21 9.95 14.52
CA LEU A 654 31.24 9.54 13.55
C LEU A 654 30.82 8.32 12.70
N VAL A 655 30.27 7.29 13.35
CA VAL A 655 29.76 6.03 12.76
C VAL A 655 28.51 6.29 11.92
N LYS A 656 27.46 6.89 12.51
CA LYS A 656 26.18 7.17 11.83
C LYS A 656 26.22 8.42 10.94
N LYS A 657 27.32 9.18 10.99
CA LYS A 657 27.56 10.41 10.19
C LYS A 657 26.43 11.41 10.38
N VAL A 658 26.06 11.61 11.64
CA VAL A 658 24.96 12.47 12.07
C VAL A 658 25.18 13.89 11.57
N LYS A 659 24.11 14.53 11.11
CA LYS A 659 24.13 15.89 10.60
C LYS A 659 23.27 16.80 11.44
N ILE A 660 23.76 18.02 11.65
CA ILE A 660 23.07 19.11 12.32
C ILE A 660 22.32 19.93 11.26
N LEU A 661 21.08 20.28 11.56
CA LEU A 661 20.19 21.15 10.80
C LEU A 661 19.44 22.03 11.80
N ASP A 662 20.03 23.18 12.11
CA ASP A 662 19.59 24.08 13.18
C ASP A 662 19.54 23.28 14.51
N ASP A 663 18.43 23.29 15.27
CA ASP A 663 18.32 22.55 16.54
C ASP A 663 18.11 21.02 16.37
N PHE A 664 17.99 20.53 15.13
CA PHE A 664 17.69 19.13 14.83
C PHE A 664 18.91 18.35 14.29
N LEU A 665 19.13 17.17 14.85
CA LEU A 665 20.07 16.15 14.40
C LEU A 665 19.37 15.12 13.49
N SER A 666 20.11 14.47 12.62
CA SER A 666 19.59 13.36 11.79
C SER A 666 20.70 12.40 11.34
N CYS A 667 20.40 11.10 11.33
CA CYS A 667 21.32 10.07 10.83
C CYS A 667 21.46 10.09 9.30
N GLY A 668 22.70 10.00 8.80
CA GLY A 668 22.99 9.85 7.37
C GLY A 668 22.71 11.08 6.51
N ARG A 669 21.79 10.96 5.53
CA ARG A 669 21.58 11.98 4.49
C ARG A 669 20.22 12.65 4.62
N ILE A 670 20.24 13.86 5.19
CA ILE A 670 19.18 14.87 5.00
C ILE A 670 19.02 15.16 3.50
N THR A 671 17.79 15.13 3.00
CA THR A 671 17.45 15.45 1.60
C THR A 671 16.76 16.81 1.49
N LYS A 672 16.65 17.35 0.27
CA LYS A 672 15.88 18.56 0.00
C LYS A 672 14.37 18.40 0.23
N GLN A 673 13.84 17.18 0.33
CA GLN A 673 12.43 16.97 0.68
C GLN A 673 12.25 17.19 2.18
N ASP A 674 13.00 16.47 3.01
CA ASP A 674 13.01 16.55 4.47
C ASP A 674 13.07 18.01 4.96
N GLN A 675 13.99 18.80 4.39
CA GLN A 675 14.16 20.24 4.69
C GLN A 675 12.93 21.09 4.35
N ILE A 676 12.18 20.74 3.31
CA ILE A 676 10.93 21.42 2.94
C ILE A 676 9.81 21.03 3.89
N ILE A 677 9.75 19.77 4.34
CA ILE A 677 8.72 19.29 5.27
C ILE A 677 8.88 19.93 6.65
N LEU A 678 10.10 19.92 7.21
CA LEU A 678 10.41 20.61 8.46
C LEU A 678 10.06 22.11 8.38
N ALA A 679 10.56 22.82 7.36
CA ALA A 679 10.24 24.22 7.19
C ALA A 679 8.73 24.47 6.97
N PHE A 680 8.00 23.55 6.34
CA PHE A 680 6.55 23.65 6.19
C PHE A 680 5.79 23.45 7.51
N ARG A 681 6.23 22.48 8.34
CA ARG A 681 5.69 22.26 9.70
C ARG A 681 5.81 23.52 10.56
N GLU A 682 6.99 24.17 10.58
CA GLU A 682 7.22 25.37 11.40
C GLU A 682 6.53 26.61 10.82
N LEU A 683 6.59 26.82 9.49
CA LEU A 683 6.13 28.07 8.86
C LEU A 683 4.62 28.13 8.60
N PHE A 684 3.93 26.99 8.61
CA PHE A 684 2.51 26.85 8.26
C PHE A 684 1.76 25.86 9.17
N PRO A 685 1.64 26.12 10.49
CA PRO A 685 0.90 25.24 11.40
C PRO A 685 -0.56 25.06 10.97
N GLU A 686 -1.26 26.15 10.67
CA GLU A 686 -2.61 26.19 10.10
C GLU A 686 -2.74 25.55 8.71
N GLY A 687 -1.66 25.03 8.11
CA GLY A 687 -1.61 24.57 6.73
C GLY A 687 -1.62 25.70 5.69
N LEU A 688 -1.62 25.33 4.40
CA LEU A 688 -1.53 26.27 3.30
C LEU A 688 -2.27 25.82 2.03
N GLU A 689 -2.98 26.73 1.37
CA GLU A 689 -3.47 26.53 0.00
C GLU A 689 -2.33 26.72 -1.02
N VAL A 690 -1.43 25.74 -1.12
CA VAL A 690 -0.13 25.89 -1.79
C VAL A 690 -0.24 26.37 -3.24
N TYR A 691 -1.28 25.95 -3.99
CA TYR A 691 -1.47 26.41 -5.38
C TYR A 691 -1.91 27.88 -5.50
N LYS A 692 -2.64 28.43 -4.52
CA LYS A 692 -3.04 29.85 -4.51
C LYS A 692 -2.03 30.76 -3.80
N LYS A 693 -1.36 30.24 -2.77
CA LYS A 693 -0.41 30.97 -1.91
C LYS A 693 1.04 30.54 -2.18
N GLN A 694 1.34 30.16 -3.42
CA GLN A 694 2.65 29.67 -3.86
C GLN A 694 3.76 30.68 -3.55
N ASP A 695 3.53 31.97 -3.79
CA ASP A 695 4.55 33.01 -3.59
C ASP A 695 4.79 33.30 -2.11
N LEU A 696 3.78 33.14 -1.24
CA LEU A 696 3.93 33.21 0.22
C LEU A 696 4.76 32.03 0.74
N LEU A 697 4.56 30.82 0.19
CA LEU A 697 5.42 29.66 0.49
C LEU A 697 6.87 29.96 0.08
N MET A 698 7.08 30.42 -1.15
CA MET A 698 8.42 30.75 -1.66
C MET A 698 9.07 31.88 -0.86
N GLN A 699 8.33 32.91 -0.44
CA GLN A 699 8.83 34.01 0.37
C GLN A 699 9.26 33.52 1.75
N LYS A 700 8.39 32.81 2.48
CA LYS A 700 8.72 32.29 3.82
C LYS A 700 9.90 31.30 3.76
N LEU A 701 9.93 30.37 2.80
CA LEU A 701 11.06 29.44 2.65
C LEU A 701 12.37 30.18 2.31
N LYS A 702 12.35 31.18 1.41
CA LYS A 702 13.54 31.97 1.09
C LYS A 702 14.03 32.87 2.23
N VAL A 703 13.17 33.21 3.20
CA VAL A 703 13.58 33.91 4.43
C VAL A 703 14.14 32.91 5.46
N TYR A 704 13.57 31.70 5.55
CA TYR A 704 14.05 30.64 6.44
C TYR A 704 15.44 30.16 6.05
N ASP A 705 15.68 29.89 4.76
CA ASP A 705 17.01 29.52 4.25
C ASP A 705 17.24 30.06 2.83
N PRO A 706 17.89 31.25 2.71
CA PRO A 706 18.15 31.89 1.43
C PRO A 706 19.04 31.06 0.49
N GLU A 707 20.04 30.36 1.02
CA GLU A 707 21.02 29.61 0.21
C GLU A 707 20.43 28.32 -0.36
N ARG A 708 19.70 27.55 0.46
CA ARG A 708 19.15 26.25 0.04
C ARG A 708 17.88 26.41 -0.80
N PHE A 709 17.05 27.43 -0.56
CA PHE A 709 15.79 27.64 -1.29
C PHE A 709 15.83 28.72 -2.39
N GLY A 710 16.78 29.65 -2.39
CA GLY A 710 16.86 30.78 -3.32
C GLY A 710 16.67 30.43 -4.80
N ALA A 711 17.33 29.34 -5.25
CA ALA A 711 17.32 28.85 -6.63
C ALA A 711 16.35 27.68 -6.91
N THR A 712 15.52 27.25 -5.95
CA THR A 712 14.60 26.11 -6.15
C THR A 712 13.27 26.59 -6.75
N SER A 713 12.79 25.93 -7.80
CA SER A 713 11.54 26.33 -8.47
C SER A 713 10.29 25.94 -7.67
N PRO A 714 9.18 26.71 -7.74
CA PRO A 714 8.01 26.45 -6.91
C PRO A 714 7.37 25.07 -7.16
N ARG A 715 7.28 24.65 -8.43
CA ARG A 715 6.82 23.29 -8.81
C ARG A 715 7.65 22.17 -8.16
N ALA A 716 8.95 22.39 -7.98
CA ALA A 716 9.86 21.42 -7.36
C ALA A 716 9.81 21.42 -5.82
N ILE A 717 9.20 22.44 -5.20
CA ILE A 717 8.86 22.45 -3.78
C ILE A 717 7.47 21.82 -3.59
N LEU A 718 6.48 22.19 -4.41
CA LEU A 718 5.15 21.60 -4.48
C LEU A 718 5.20 20.07 -4.55
N ALA A 719 5.89 19.48 -5.53
CA ALA A 719 5.99 18.03 -5.67
C ALA A 719 6.61 17.33 -4.44
N ARG A 720 7.52 18.01 -3.73
CA ARG A 720 8.14 17.46 -2.50
C ARG A 720 7.21 17.52 -1.29
N LEU A 721 6.27 18.47 -1.27
CA LEU A 721 5.20 18.55 -0.26
C LEU A 721 4.07 17.55 -0.55
N THR A 722 3.64 17.42 -1.80
CA THR A 722 2.51 16.53 -2.17
C THR A 722 2.79 15.05 -1.98
N ASP A 723 4.06 14.67 -2.11
CA ASP A 723 4.48 13.26 -2.20
C ASP A 723 5.03 12.74 -0.84
N HIS A 724 4.89 13.50 0.25
CA HIS A 724 5.39 13.13 1.58
C HIS A 724 4.28 12.51 2.45
N PRO A 725 4.53 11.41 3.20
CA PRO A 725 3.50 10.76 4.00
C PRO A 725 2.91 11.66 5.10
N ASP A 726 3.70 12.59 5.63
CA ASP A 726 3.29 13.45 6.76
C ASP A 726 2.56 14.74 6.33
N VAL A 727 2.29 14.94 5.04
CA VAL A 727 1.64 16.16 4.50
C VAL A 727 0.34 15.80 3.79
N PHE A 728 -0.77 16.26 4.35
CA PHE A 728 -2.11 15.80 4.00
C PHE A 728 -2.94 16.83 3.22
N LEU A 729 -3.61 16.37 2.17
CA LEU A 729 -4.57 17.15 1.37
C LEU A 729 -5.88 17.36 2.14
N TRP A 730 -5.93 18.33 3.06
CA TRP A 730 -7.07 18.56 3.96
C TRP A 730 -8.31 19.12 3.25
N ARG A 731 -8.12 19.85 2.15
CA ARG A 731 -9.17 20.33 1.23
C ARG A 731 -8.55 20.57 -0.15
N ARG A 732 -9.37 20.76 -1.19
CA ARG A 732 -8.89 20.89 -2.59
C ARG A 732 -7.77 21.93 -2.73
N GLY A 733 -6.55 21.47 -3.01
CA GLY A 733 -5.37 22.32 -3.19
C GLY A 733 -4.69 22.83 -1.91
N PHE A 734 -5.08 22.32 -0.75
CA PHE A 734 -4.64 22.77 0.58
C PHE A 734 -4.00 21.63 1.37
N PHE A 735 -2.83 21.90 1.94
CA PHE A 735 -2.01 20.90 2.61
C PHE A 735 -1.72 21.31 4.07
N ILE A 736 -1.62 20.34 4.96
CA ILE A 736 -1.32 20.51 6.39
C ILE A 736 -0.37 19.40 6.85
N HIS A 737 0.46 19.64 7.88
CA HIS A 737 1.35 18.63 8.45
C HIS A 737 0.60 17.73 9.45
N LYS A 738 1.03 16.47 9.61
CA LYS A 738 0.40 15.50 10.54
C LYS A 738 0.27 16.03 11.97
N ASP A 739 1.30 16.71 12.48
CA ASP A 739 1.39 17.17 13.87
C ASP A 739 0.38 18.28 14.19
N HIS A 740 -0.13 18.97 13.15
CA HIS A 740 -1.10 20.06 13.27
C HIS A 740 -2.54 19.61 12.92
N LEU A 741 -2.78 18.30 12.84
CA LEU A 741 -4.13 17.75 12.71
C LEU A 741 -4.84 17.75 14.07
N HIS A 742 -5.79 18.67 14.24
CA HIS A 742 -6.67 18.71 15.42
C HIS A 742 -8.06 18.17 15.04
N TYR A 743 -8.40 16.98 15.54
CA TYR A 743 -9.69 16.33 15.33
C TYR A 743 -10.07 15.43 16.51
N ASP A 744 -11.36 15.12 16.66
CA ASP A 744 -11.83 14.11 17.63
C ASP A 744 -11.82 12.71 17.02
N GLU A 745 -10.98 11.84 17.56
CA GLU A 745 -10.85 10.43 17.15
C GLU A 745 -12.12 9.61 17.43
N VAL A 746 -12.93 10.00 18.44
CA VAL A 746 -14.18 9.31 18.80
C VAL A 746 -15.21 9.46 17.69
N ILE A 747 -15.27 10.62 17.02
CA ILE A 747 -16.16 10.83 15.87
C ILE A 747 -15.67 10.04 14.65
N VAL A 748 -14.36 9.93 14.43
CA VAL A 748 -13.81 9.07 13.36
C VAL A 748 -14.16 7.59 13.60
N LYS A 749 -14.10 7.12 14.85
CA LYS A 749 -14.50 5.74 15.21
C LYS A 749 -15.98 5.47 14.96
N LYS A 750 -16.88 6.38 15.33
CA LYS A 750 -18.32 6.30 14.97
C LYS A 750 -18.56 6.22 13.45
N VAL A 751 -17.75 6.94 12.66
CA VAL A 751 -17.83 6.86 11.19
C VAL A 751 -17.35 5.51 10.67
N VAL A 752 -16.27 4.94 11.23
CA VAL A 752 -15.79 3.59 10.92
C VAL A 752 -16.86 2.54 11.24
N GLU A 753 -17.48 2.61 12.43
CA GLU A 753 -18.58 1.73 12.84
C GLU A 753 -19.77 1.80 11.86
N LEU A 754 -20.17 2.99 11.40
CA LEU A 754 -21.22 3.15 10.39
C LEU A 754 -20.80 2.55 9.03
N ILE A 755 -19.55 2.71 8.62
CA ILE A 755 -19.05 2.16 7.35
C ILE A 755 -19.13 0.63 7.37
N GLU A 756 -18.73 0.00 8.48
CA GLU A 756 -18.82 -1.45 8.66
C GLU A 756 -20.27 -1.93 8.72
N GLN A 757 -21.17 -1.19 9.38
CA GLN A 757 -22.62 -1.48 9.35
C GLN A 757 -23.24 -1.37 7.95
N LEU A 758 -22.77 -0.46 7.10
CA LEU A 758 -23.21 -0.35 5.71
C LEU A 758 -22.69 -1.52 4.86
N PHE A 759 -21.46 -1.97 5.11
CA PHE A 759 -20.92 -3.18 4.49
C PHE A 759 -21.71 -4.43 4.90
N ASP A 760 -22.10 -4.56 6.18
CA ASP A 760 -22.92 -5.67 6.69
C ASP A 760 -24.35 -5.68 6.11
N GLN A 761 -24.86 -4.52 5.69
CA GLN A 761 -26.11 -4.40 4.92
C GLN A 761 -25.95 -4.81 3.44
N GLY A 762 -24.75 -5.20 3.00
CA GLY A 762 -24.46 -5.65 1.65
C GLY A 762 -24.04 -4.54 0.68
N HIS A 763 -23.70 -3.34 1.17
CA HIS A 763 -23.21 -2.24 0.34
C HIS A 763 -21.70 -2.38 0.06
N SER A 764 -21.37 -3.23 -0.91
CA SER A 764 -20.04 -3.46 -1.50
C SER A 764 -19.15 -2.22 -1.66
N ARG A 765 -19.73 -1.09 -2.08
CA ARG A 765 -19.03 0.20 -2.16
C ARG A 765 -20.00 1.38 -2.04
N PHE A 766 -19.48 2.53 -1.61
CA PHE A 766 -20.21 3.79 -1.59
C PHE A 766 -19.25 4.99 -1.60
N GLN A 767 -19.77 6.20 -1.76
CA GLN A 767 -18.98 7.44 -1.67
C GLN A 767 -18.82 7.89 -0.22
N VAL A 768 -17.65 8.42 0.14
CA VAL A 768 -17.38 9.06 1.46
C VAL A 768 -18.32 10.24 1.76
N GLU A 769 -18.98 10.77 0.73
CA GLU A 769 -20.10 11.71 0.86
C GLU A 769 -21.24 11.18 1.74
N VAL A 770 -21.53 9.86 1.71
CA VAL A 770 -22.61 9.24 2.50
C VAL A 770 -22.36 9.36 4.02
N PRO A 771 -21.27 8.80 4.60
CA PRO A 771 -20.99 8.98 6.02
C PRO A 771 -20.71 10.46 6.39
N PHE A 772 -20.14 11.25 5.48
CA PHE A 772 -19.92 12.68 5.72
C PHE A 772 -21.21 13.47 5.88
N ILE A 773 -22.27 13.15 5.11
CA ILE A 773 -23.58 13.79 5.25
C ILE A 773 -24.26 13.35 6.55
N ILE A 774 -24.13 12.08 6.93
CA ILE A 774 -24.77 11.52 8.14
C ILE A 774 -24.19 12.13 9.42
N PHE A 775 -22.87 12.25 9.52
CA PHE A 775 -22.19 12.85 10.68
C PHE A 775 -21.80 14.32 10.50
N LYS A 776 -22.42 15.04 9.55
CA LYS A 776 -21.94 16.35 9.07
C LYS A 776 -21.65 17.35 10.18
N ASP A 777 -22.59 17.57 11.10
CA ASP A 777 -22.47 18.64 12.09
C ASP A 777 -21.51 18.24 13.25
N ASP A 778 -21.42 16.95 13.57
CA ASP A 778 -20.41 16.39 14.49
C ASP A 778 -18.99 16.52 13.90
N LEU A 779 -18.82 16.19 12.61
CA LEU A 779 -17.54 16.29 11.89
C LEU A 779 -17.05 17.73 11.80
N LEU A 780 -17.95 18.68 11.52
CA LEU A 780 -17.62 20.10 11.46
C LEU A 780 -17.20 20.66 12.83
N GLN A 781 -17.85 20.24 13.92
CA GLN A 781 -17.43 20.58 15.29
C GLN A 781 -16.09 19.93 15.65
N SER A 782 -15.87 18.69 15.20
CA SER A 782 -14.66 17.89 15.45
C SER A 782 -13.47 18.23 14.54
N GLY A 783 -13.45 19.40 13.90
CA GLY A 783 -12.30 19.86 13.10
C GLY A 783 -12.13 19.21 11.72
N ILE A 784 -13.15 18.50 11.21
CA ILE A 784 -13.11 17.74 9.94
C ILE A 784 -13.96 18.47 8.89
N PRO A 785 -13.42 19.48 8.18
CA PRO A 785 -14.23 20.47 7.46
C PRO A 785 -14.94 19.97 6.20
N ASN A 786 -14.57 18.80 5.66
CA ASN A 786 -15.08 18.29 4.38
C ASN A 786 -14.73 16.81 4.14
N GLN A 787 -15.32 16.24 3.08
CA GLN A 787 -15.13 14.87 2.61
C GLN A 787 -13.66 14.45 2.36
N TYR A 788 -12.77 15.35 1.90
CA TYR A 788 -11.36 15.01 1.70
C TYR A 788 -10.65 14.80 3.06
N ALA A 789 -10.91 15.66 4.05
CA ALA A 789 -10.36 15.50 5.40
C ALA A 789 -10.82 14.17 6.01
N LEU A 790 -12.12 13.83 5.91
CA LEU A 790 -12.64 12.54 6.38
C LEU A 790 -11.99 11.36 5.66
N TYR A 791 -11.90 11.40 4.32
CA TYR A 791 -11.26 10.35 3.52
C TYR A 791 -9.77 10.17 3.88
N THR A 792 -9.05 11.25 4.20
CA THR A 792 -7.67 11.16 4.68
C THR A 792 -7.58 10.58 6.09
N LEU A 793 -8.48 10.93 7.02
CA LEU A 793 -8.49 10.36 8.37
C LEU A 793 -8.82 8.86 8.37
N LEU A 794 -9.79 8.42 7.56
CA LEU A 794 -10.10 7.01 7.36
C LEU A 794 -8.88 6.22 6.82
N ARG A 795 -7.97 6.89 6.08
CA ARG A 795 -6.75 6.27 5.56
C ARG A 795 -5.66 6.14 6.62
N LEU A 796 -5.66 7.02 7.63
CA LEU A 796 -4.70 6.99 8.74
C LEU A 796 -5.11 6.00 9.84
N GLN A 797 -6.40 5.71 9.99
CA GLN A 797 -6.91 4.66 10.89
C GLN A 797 -6.49 3.23 10.48
N ASN A 798 -5.99 3.02 9.25
CA ASN A 798 -5.43 1.76 8.75
C ASN A 798 -6.30 0.50 9.01
N ASN A 799 -7.63 0.67 8.89
CA ASN A 799 -8.61 -0.39 9.11
C ASN A 799 -8.52 -1.50 8.04
N GLU A 800 -8.54 -2.78 8.46
CA GLU A 800 -8.34 -3.95 7.59
C GLU A 800 -9.49 -4.20 6.59
N ARG A 801 -10.68 -3.67 6.86
CA ARG A 801 -11.90 -3.86 6.05
C ARG A 801 -12.17 -2.67 5.11
N ILE A 802 -11.87 -1.44 5.53
CA ILE A 802 -12.25 -0.21 4.81
C ILE A 802 -11.22 0.16 3.72
N GLY A 803 -11.45 -0.33 2.50
CA GLY A 803 -10.61 -0.09 1.33
C GLY A 803 -10.84 1.29 0.69
N GLN A 804 -9.74 2.01 0.42
CA GLN A 804 -9.76 3.43 0.05
C GLN A 804 -8.86 3.72 -1.15
N ARG A 805 -9.14 3.08 -2.30
CA ARG A 805 -8.27 3.13 -3.50
C ARG A 805 -8.25 4.48 -4.23
N LYS A 806 -9.37 5.18 -4.31
CA LYS A 806 -9.49 6.46 -5.06
C LYS A 806 -10.67 7.28 -4.55
N PHE A 807 -10.40 8.50 -4.10
CA PHE A 807 -11.44 9.45 -3.69
C PHE A 807 -12.46 9.66 -4.82
N PRO A 808 -13.79 9.65 -4.54
CA PRO A 808 -14.41 9.60 -3.21
C PRO A 808 -14.85 8.19 -2.74
N THR A 809 -14.49 7.12 -3.45
CA THR A 809 -15.06 5.77 -3.22
C THR A 809 -14.41 5.01 -2.07
N ILE A 810 -15.25 4.44 -1.21
CA ILE A 810 -14.96 3.46 -0.16
C ILE A 810 -15.43 2.07 -0.64
N VAL A 811 -14.67 1.00 -0.37
CA VAL A 811 -15.00 -0.41 -0.72
C VAL A 811 -14.77 -1.36 0.46
N ASP A 812 -15.52 -2.45 0.56
CA ASP A 812 -15.26 -3.53 1.53
C ASP A 812 -14.18 -4.49 1.01
N LEU A 813 -13.02 -4.53 1.67
CA LEU A 813 -11.90 -5.42 1.33
C LEU A 813 -12.15 -6.90 1.63
N GLN A 814 -13.17 -7.24 2.43
CA GLN A 814 -13.58 -8.62 2.68
C GLN A 814 -14.49 -9.17 1.55
N THR A 815 -15.08 -8.29 0.73
CA THR A 815 -15.91 -8.76 -0.39
C THR A 815 -15.05 -9.26 -1.55
N ASN A 816 -15.32 -10.50 -1.98
CA ASN A 816 -14.61 -11.15 -3.09
C ASN A 816 -15.10 -10.66 -4.48
N ILE A 817 -15.41 -9.36 -4.58
CA ILE A 817 -15.75 -8.64 -5.80
C ILE A 817 -14.42 -8.21 -6.42
N ASP A 818 -14.22 -8.42 -7.72
CA ASP A 818 -13.02 -7.86 -8.35
C ASP A 818 -13.13 -6.34 -8.30
N ILE A 819 -12.21 -5.68 -7.61
CA ILE A 819 -12.27 -4.23 -7.36
C ILE A 819 -11.95 -3.44 -8.67
N GLN A 820 -11.72 -4.14 -9.79
CA GLN A 820 -11.79 -3.57 -11.15
C GLN A 820 -13.22 -3.45 -11.72
N GLU A 821 -14.22 -4.19 -11.22
CA GLU A 821 -15.62 -4.07 -11.64
C GLU A 821 -16.08 -2.61 -11.51
N GLY A 822 -16.60 -2.05 -12.60
CA GLY A 822 -17.04 -0.67 -12.67
C GLY A 822 -18.40 -0.43 -12.03
N ILE A 823 -18.96 0.75 -12.31
CA ILE A 823 -20.36 1.08 -12.02
C ILE A 823 -21.32 0.20 -12.86
N LEU A 824 -20.84 -0.34 -14.00
CA LEU A 824 -21.65 -1.08 -14.95
C LEU A 824 -21.95 -2.51 -14.49
N GLU A 825 -20.91 -3.32 -14.22
CA GLU A 825 -21.07 -4.73 -13.82
C GLU A 825 -21.89 -4.85 -12.54
N GLU A 826 -21.75 -3.90 -11.61
CA GLU A 826 -22.50 -3.86 -10.36
C GLU A 826 -23.99 -3.52 -10.56
N LEU A 827 -24.33 -2.65 -11.51
CA LEU A 827 -25.71 -2.42 -11.92
C LEU A 827 -26.30 -3.67 -12.60
N GLU A 828 -25.58 -4.26 -13.55
CA GLU A 828 -26.01 -5.46 -14.27
C GLU A 828 -26.21 -6.65 -13.32
N ASN A 829 -25.29 -6.84 -12.36
CA ASN A 829 -25.40 -7.81 -11.28
C ASN A 829 -26.61 -7.52 -10.36
N TYR A 830 -26.92 -6.25 -10.06
CA TYR A 830 -28.11 -5.90 -9.27
C TYR A 830 -29.41 -6.28 -10.00
N PHE A 831 -29.55 -5.90 -11.28
CA PHE A 831 -30.70 -6.30 -12.11
C PHE A 831 -30.80 -7.83 -12.29
N LEU A 832 -29.66 -8.53 -12.40
CA LEU A 832 -29.61 -9.98 -12.50
C LEU A 832 -30.08 -10.68 -11.20
N ARG A 833 -29.74 -10.12 -10.03
CA ARG A 833 -30.15 -10.61 -8.70
C ARG A 833 -31.61 -10.29 -8.36
N ALA A 834 -32.10 -9.10 -8.73
CA ALA A 834 -33.47 -8.66 -8.44
C ALA A 834 -34.55 -9.50 -9.16
N GLY A 835 -34.22 -10.13 -10.29
CA GLY A 835 -35.09 -11.13 -10.93
C GLY A 835 -36.26 -10.60 -11.75
N GLY A 836 -36.39 -9.27 -11.92
CA GLY A 836 -37.53 -8.66 -12.59
C GLY A 836 -37.26 -7.23 -13.08
N ALA A 837 -38.34 -6.47 -13.30
CA ALA A 837 -38.26 -5.05 -13.68
C ALA A 837 -38.20 -4.16 -12.43
N ILE A 838 -37.28 -3.20 -12.42
CA ILE A 838 -36.99 -2.32 -11.28
C ILE A 838 -37.33 -0.86 -11.64
N PRO A 839 -38.15 -0.14 -10.86
CA PRO A 839 -38.48 1.25 -11.12
C PRO A 839 -37.30 2.18 -10.80
N PHE A 840 -37.15 3.28 -11.54
CA PHE A 840 -36.05 4.24 -11.29
C PHE A 840 -36.07 4.87 -9.88
N SER A 841 -37.21 4.86 -9.18
CA SER A 841 -37.32 5.26 -7.77
C SER A 841 -36.52 4.36 -6.82
N GLU A 842 -36.53 3.04 -7.03
CA GLU A 842 -35.77 2.08 -6.24
C GLU A 842 -34.27 2.18 -6.54
N LEU A 843 -33.91 2.33 -7.82
CA LEU A 843 -32.53 2.58 -8.25
C LEU A 843 -31.96 3.88 -7.68
N LYS A 844 -32.81 4.92 -7.52
CA LYS A 844 -32.44 6.15 -6.82
C LYS A 844 -32.16 5.88 -5.34
N GLU A 845 -33.01 5.13 -4.66
CA GLU A 845 -32.80 4.84 -3.24
C GLU A 845 -31.51 4.02 -3.01
N GLU A 846 -31.34 2.93 -3.76
CA GLU A 846 -30.18 2.05 -3.59
C GLU A 846 -28.86 2.66 -4.04
N PHE A 847 -28.81 3.31 -5.22
CA PHE A 847 -27.54 3.80 -5.78
C PHE A 847 -27.26 5.27 -5.48
N LEU A 848 -28.26 6.16 -5.49
CA LEU A 848 -28.03 7.60 -5.29
C LEU A 848 -28.06 7.97 -3.80
N VAL A 849 -29.00 7.43 -3.02
CA VAL A 849 -29.11 7.73 -1.58
C VAL A 849 -28.11 6.91 -0.76
N LYS A 850 -28.26 5.58 -0.71
CA LYS A 850 -27.40 4.73 0.16
C LYS A 850 -25.95 4.66 -0.30
N ARG A 851 -25.68 4.61 -1.62
CA ARG A 851 -24.32 4.50 -2.17
C ARG A 851 -23.69 5.83 -2.59
N GLY A 852 -24.45 6.92 -2.64
CA GLY A 852 -23.97 8.26 -2.98
C GLY A 852 -23.57 8.45 -4.45
N TRP A 853 -24.05 7.61 -5.38
CA TRP A 853 -23.67 7.71 -6.79
C TRP A 853 -24.39 8.85 -7.51
N LYS A 854 -23.74 9.41 -8.54
CA LYS A 854 -24.28 10.53 -9.31
C LYS A 854 -25.38 10.06 -10.26
N VAL A 855 -26.48 10.82 -10.32
CA VAL A 855 -27.67 10.56 -11.17
C VAL A 855 -27.27 10.21 -12.62
N TYR A 856 -26.44 11.07 -13.23
CA TYR A 856 -25.93 10.87 -14.59
C TYR A 856 -25.12 9.58 -14.74
N SER A 857 -24.30 9.21 -13.75
CA SER A 857 -23.49 7.99 -13.81
C SER A 857 -24.33 6.72 -13.79
N VAL A 858 -25.42 6.68 -13.01
CA VAL A 858 -26.37 5.55 -13.04
C VAL A 858 -27.14 5.54 -14.36
N GLN A 859 -27.70 6.68 -14.77
CA GLN A 859 -28.49 6.77 -16.00
C GLN A 859 -27.67 6.38 -17.24
N GLN A 860 -26.48 6.94 -17.43
CA GLN A 860 -25.62 6.67 -18.60
C GLN A 860 -25.21 5.20 -18.69
N ASN A 861 -24.89 4.56 -17.56
CA ASN A 861 -24.54 3.14 -17.58
C ASN A 861 -25.75 2.26 -17.92
N ILE A 862 -26.95 2.57 -17.41
CA ILE A 862 -28.18 1.86 -17.74
C ILE A 862 -28.59 2.06 -19.21
N THR A 863 -28.54 3.29 -19.74
CA THR A 863 -29.13 3.62 -21.05
C THR A 863 -28.17 3.51 -22.24
N VAL A 864 -26.86 3.67 -22.03
CA VAL A 864 -25.86 3.72 -23.11
C VAL A 864 -24.83 2.60 -22.99
N ASN A 865 -24.23 2.41 -21.81
CA ASN A 865 -23.06 1.52 -21.69
C ASN A 865 -23.43 0.04 -21.51
N SER A 866 -24.56 -0.25 -20.85
CA SER A 866 -25.06 -1.61 -20.67
C SER A 866 -25.57 -2.19 -21.98
N GLU A 867 -25.23 -3.44 -22.27
CA GLU A 867 -25.86 -4.21 -23.35
C GLU A 867 -27.11 -4.95 -22.85
N VAL A 868 -27.14 -5.36 -21.57
CA VAL A 868 -28.16 -6.27 -21.01
C VAL A 868 -29.30 -5.61 -20.22
N ILE A 869 -29.22 -4.33 -19.83
CA ILE A 869 -30.33 -3.64 -19.13
C ILE A 869 -31.20 -2.90 -20.16
N TYR A 870 -32.48 -3.22 -20.21
CA TYR A 870 -33.45 -2.66 -21.17
C TYR A 870 -34.46 -1.75 -20.48
N PRO A 871 -34.81 -0.59 -21.06
CA PRO A 871 -35.97 0.20 -20.61
C PRO A 871 -37.26 -0.61 -20.72
N TRP A 872 -38.18 -0.42 -19.79
CA TRP A 872 -39.45 -1.13 -19.68
C TRP A 872 -40.62 -0.16 -19.44
N HIS A 873 -41.81 -0.65 -19.08
CA HIS A 873 -42.95 0.23 -18.79
C HIS A 873 -42.75 1.05 -17.49
N ASP A 874 -43.54 2.12 -17.34
CA ASP A 874 -43.63 2.96 -16.13
C ASP A 874 -42.28 3.50 -15.59
N SER A 875 -41.33 3.76 -16.49
CA SER A 875 -39.95 4.19 -16.16
C SER A 875 -39.17 3.19 -15.31
N SER A 876 -39.52 1.90 -15.43
CA SER A 876 -38.70 0.79 -14.95
C SER A 876 -37.71 0.28 -16.00
N TYR A 877 -36.79 -0.57 -15.56
CA TYR A 877 -35.76 -1.21 -16.38
C TYR A 877 -35.69 -2.70 -16.04
N ILE A 878 -35.34 -3.56 -17.00
CA ILE A 878 -35.34 -5.02 -16.86
C ILE A 878 -34.07 -5.63 -17.48
N HIS A 879 -33.53 -6.69 -16.86
CA HIS A 879 -32.40 -7.44 -17.43
C HIS A 879 -32.86 -8.31 -18.62
N LEU A 880 -32.05 -8.39 -19.68
CA LEU A 880 -32.34 -9.15 -20.91
C LEU A 880 -32.76 -10.60 -20.65
N LYS A 881 -32.14 -11.25 -19.65
CA LYS A 881 -32.50 -12.60 -19.17
C LYS A 881 -33.99 -12.77 -18.79
N TYR A 882 -34.66 -11.69 -18.39
CA TYR A 882 -36.07 -11.67 -17.98
C TYR A 882 -36.97 -10.97 -19.03
N LEU A 883 -36.39 -10.50 -20.14
CA LEU A 883 -37.10 -9.91 -21.27
C LEU A 883 -37.55 -11.02 -22.24
N THR A 884 -38.84 -11.10 -22.53
CA THR A 884 -39.38 -12.12 -23.43
C THR A 884 -39.34 -11.64 -24.88
N VAL A 885 -38.30 -12.04 -25.63
CA VAL A 885 -38.09 -11.66 -27.04
C VAL A 885 -38.35 -12.85 -27.97
N ASN A 886 -39.17 -12.64 -28.99
CA ASN A 886 -39.41 -13.60 -30.07
C ASN A 886 -38.71 -13.11 -31.35
N TYR A 887 -37.46 -13.53 -31.52
CA TYR A 887 -36.61 -13.13 -32.66
C TYR A 887 -37.24 -13.43 -34.04
N SER A 888 -38.03 -14.50 -34.17
CA SER A 888 -38.75 -14.80 -35.43
C SER A 888 -39.82 -13.77 -35.76
N LYS A 889 -40.47 -13.18 -34.75
CA LYS A 889 -41.46 -12.10 -34.93
C LYS A 889 -40.82 -10.72 -34.98
N LEU A 890 -39.61 -10.57 -34.44
CA LEU A 890 -38.79 -9.38 -34.64
C LEU A 890 -38.33 -9.26 -36.10
N GLU A 891 -37.93 -10.35 -36.76
CA GLU A 891 -37.57 -10.30 -38.18
C GLU A 891 -38.79 -10.02 -39.08
N GLU A 892 -39.96 -10.63 -38.82
CA GLU A 892 -41.21 -10.27 -39.51
C GLU A 892 -41.60 -8.79 -39.34
N LEU A 893 -41.26 -8.17 -38.20
CA LEU A 893 -41.43 -6.74 -37.97
C LEU A 893 -40.41 -5.90 -38.75
N LEU A 894 -39.16 -6.36 -38.89
CA LEU A 894 -38.15 -5.70 -39.72
C LEU A 894 -38.50 -5.76 -41.20
N ASP A 895 -39.01 -6.90 -41.70
CA ASP A 895 -39.49 -7.02 -43.08
C ASP A 895 -40.70 -6.12 -43.37
N ALA A 896 -41.61 -5.95 -42.40
CA ALA A 896 -42.69 -4.97 -42.50
C ALA A 896 -42.17 -3.52 -42.54
N ILE A 897 -41.11 -3.21 -41.79
CA ILE A 897 -40.43 -1.90 -41.82
C ILE A 897 -39.70 -1.67 -43.15
N ARG A 898 -38.93 -2.66 -43.66
CA ARG A 898 -38.32 -2.63 -45.01
C ARG A 898 -39.37 -2.39 -46.09
N THR A 899 -40.50 -3.09 -46.02
CA THR A 899 -41.63 -2.91 -46.94
C THR A 899 -42.19 -1.48 -46.91
N LYS A 900 -42.18 -0.81 -45.75
CA LYS A 900 -42.57 0.61 -45.64
C LYS A 900 -41.51 1.58 -46.14
N LEU A 901 -40.23 1.33 -45.84
CA LEU A 901 -39.12 2.14 -46.35
C LEU A 901 -39.01 2.10 -47.88
N ASN A 902 -39.39 0.99 -48.51
CA ASN A 902 -39.52 0.89 -49.97
C ASN A 902 -40.75 1.63 -50.56
N ALA A 903 -41.68 2.09 -49.72
CA ALA A 903 -42.91 2.78 -50.12
C ALA A 903 -42.91 4.29 -49.83
N ILE A 904 -41.92 4.79 -49.07
CA ILE A 904 -41.73 6.21 -48.76
C ILE A 904 -40.32 6.66 -49.19
N GLN A 905 -40.12 7.95 -49.47
CA GLN A 905 -38.79 8.49 -49.79
C GLN A 905 -38.23 9.23 -48.57
N GLY A 906 -37.49 8.51 -47.71
CA GLY A 906 -36.88 9.02 -46.47
C GLY A 906 -37.22 8.16 -45.25
N ALA A 907 -36.97 8.67 -44.05
CA ALA A 907 -36.97 7.87 -42.83
C ALA A 907 -38.37 7.59 -42.24
N TYR A 908 -38.57 6.36 -41.74
CA TYR A 908 -39.80 5.92 -41.08
C TYR A 908 -39.68 6.02 -39.55
N SER A 909 -40.71 6.51 -38.85
CA SER A 909 -40.66 6.58 -37.38
C SER A 909 -41.04 5.26 -36.71
N LEU A 910 -40.25 4.83 -35.73
CA LEU A 910 -40.59 3.70 -34.84
C LEU A 910 -41.87 3.93 -34.00
N LYS A 911 -42.28 5.20 -33.81
CA LYS A 911 -43.61 5.51 -33.25
C LYS A 911 -44.73 5.12 -34.21
N GLY A 912 -44.53 5.38 -35.51
CA GLY A 912 -45.38 4.92 -36.60
C GLY A 912 -45.43 3.39 -36.66
N ALA A 913 -44.26 2.74 -36.66
CA ALA A 913 -44.14 1.29 -36.62
C ALA A 913 -44.95 0.66 -35.46
N ARG A 914 -44.83 1.20 -34.23
CA ARG A 914 -45.63 0.70 -33.09
C ARG A 914 -47.14 0.91 -33.25
N LYS A 915 -47.56 1.99 -33.93
CA LYS A 915 -48.99 2.32 -34.16
C LYS A 915 -49.61 1.49 -35.28
N GLU A 916 -48.88 1.27 -36.37
CA GLU A 916 -49.37 0.58 -37.57
C GLU A 916 -49.13 -0.94 -37.50
N MET A 917 -47.94 -1.36 -37.07
CA MET A 917 -47.52 -2.76 -36.98
C MET A 917 -47.68 -3.32 -35.55
N GLY A 918 -48.54 -2.71 -34.73
CA GLY A 918 -48.64 -2.98 -33.28
C GLY A 918 -48.87 -4.45 -32.91
N ILE A 919 -49.53 -5.23 -33.77
CA ILE A 919 -49.71 -6.67 -33.56
C ILE A 919 -48.38 -7.43 -33.67
N LEU A 920 -47.56 -7.13 -34.69
CA LEU A 920 -46.21 -7.71 -34.83
C LEU A 920 -45.27 -7.20 -33.74
N TRP A 921 -45.38 -5.93 -33.36
CA TRP A 921 -44.61 -5.33 -32.26
C TRP A 921 -44.80 -6.08 -30.94
N GLU A 922 -46.04 -6.29 -30.51
CA GLU A 922 -46.36 -6.99 -29.26
C GLU A 922 -46.11 -8.51 -29.37
N GLN A 923 -46.09 -9.09 -30.58
CA GLN A 923 -45.65 -10.48 -30.81
C GLN A 923 -44.12 -10.65 -30.79
N ALA A 924 -43.35 -9.63 -31.20
CA ALA A 924 -41.89 -9.61 -31.19
C ALA A 924 -41.33 -9.41 -29.78
N CYS A 925 -41.90 -8.47 -29.01
CA CYS A 925 -41.58 -8.29 -27.60
C CYS A 925 -42.78 -7.62 -26.88
N PRO A 926 -43.55 -8.38 -26.07
CA PRO A 926 -44.74 -7.85 -25.40
C PRO A 926 -44.43 -6.64 -24.52
N SER A 927 -45.30 -5.64 -24.55
CA SER A 927 -45.18 -4.36 -23.81
C SER A 927 -43.91 -3.54 -24.09
N ALA A 928 -43.11 -3.88 -25.09
CA ALA A 928 -41.87 -3.18 -25.40
C ALA A 928 -42.10 -1.70 -25.71
N SER A 929 -41.37 -0.82 -25.02
CA SER A 929 -41.35 0.61 -25.34
C SER A 929 -40.57 0.85 -26.66
N VAL A 930 -40.76 2.01 -27.28
CA VAL A 930 -39.96 2.42 -28.45
C VAL A 930 -38.45 2.40 -28.13
N ARG A 931 -38.04 2.77 -26.90
CA ARG A 931 -36.64 2.69 -26.46
C ARG A 931 -36.14 1.25 -26.31
N THR A 932 -37.01 0.35 -25.85
CA THR A 932 -36.75 -1.10 -25.78
C THR A 932 -36.50 -1.64 -27.19
N MET A 933 -37.37 -1.29 -28.14
CA MET A 933 -37.28 -1.78 -29.52
C MET A 933 -36.07 -1.22 -30.29
N VAL A 934 -35.72 0.07 -30.12
CA VAL A 934 -34.45 0.63 -30.66
C VAL A 934 -33.25 -0.23 -30.22
N LYS A 935 -33.19 -0.60 -28.94
CA LYS A 935 -32.09 -1.40 -28.41
C LYS A 935 -32.14 -2.85 -28.89
N LEU A 936 -33.33 -3.45 -29.00
CA LEU A 936 -33.51 -4.80 -29.54
C LEU A 936 -33.08 -4.91 -31.01
N ILE A 937 -33.50 -3.99 -31.86
CA ILE A 937 -33.11 -4.00 -33.29
C ILE A 937 -31.59 -3.81 -33.41
N ARG A 938 -31.00 -2.86 -32.66
CA ARG A 938 -29.54 -2.69 -32.60
C ARG A 938 -28.79 -3.90 -32.03
N SER A 939 -29.43 -4.76 -31.24
CA SER A 939 -28.84 -6.03 -30.75
C SER A 939 -28.93 -7.20 -31.74
N VAL A 940 -29.69 -7.04 -32.84
CA VAL A 940 -29.76 -7.97 -33.97
C VAL A 940 -28.82 -7.55 -35.11
N ASP A 941 -28.43 -6.27 -35.15
CA ASP A 941 -27.46 -5.68 -36.09
C ASP A 941 -27.78 -5.92 -37.58
N PRO A 942 -28.96 -5.47 -38.07
CA PRO A 942 -29.35 -5.64 -39.47
C PRO A 942 -28.46 -4.79 -40.40
N GLU A 943 -27.70 -5.45 -41.28
CA GLU A 943 -26.73 -4.82 -42.21
C GLU A 943 -27.36 -3.68 -43.05
N ASP A 944 -28.65 -3.79 -43.38
CA ASP A 944 -29.37 -2.86 -44.24
C ASP A 944 -30.00 -1.65 -43.54
N LEU A 945 -30.20 -1.67 -42.21
CA LEU A 945 -31.02 -0.67 -41.51
C LEU A 945 -30.26 0.07 -40.40
N GLN A 946 -30.27 1.41 -40.45
CA GLN A 946 -29.77 2.24 -39.35
C GLN A 946 -30.88 2.99 -38.62
N ILE A 947 -30.67 3.21 -37.32
CA ILE A 947 -31.66 3.85 -36.44
C ILE A 947 -31.07 5.15 -35.87
N GLU A 948 -31.50 6.29 -36.41
CA GLU A 948 -31.17 7.60 -35.83
C GLU A 948 -32.27 8.10 -34.89
N ARG A 949 -31.93 8.20 -33.60
CA ARG A 949 -32.81 8.50 -32.46
C ARG A 949 -34.03 7.55 -32.34
N TYR A 950 -35.04 7.76 -33.18
CA TYR A 950 -36.31 7.00 -33.28
C TYR A 950 -36.81 6.86 -34.73
N PHE A 951 -35.96 7.18 -35.71
CA PHE A 951 -36.19 7.01 -37.13
C PHE A 951 -35.37 5.83 -37.65
N ILE A 952 -35.90 5.11 -38.64
CA ILE A 952 -35.19 4.05 -39.37
C ILE A 952 -35.05 4.49 -40.82
N LEU A 953 -33.88 4.26 -41.39
CA LEU A 953 -33.54 4.48 -42.78
C LEU A 953 -32.59 3.37 -43.27
N TYR A 954 -32.40 3.25 -44.58
CA TYR A 954 -31.41 2.34 -45.15
C TYR A 954 -29.97 2.85 -44.95
N SER A 955 -29.03 1.92 -44.74
CA SER A 955 -27.61 2.20 -44.48
C SER A 955 -26.88 3.03 -45.56
N ASP A 956 -27.43 3.10 -46.77
CA ASP A 956 -26.85 3.83 -47.92
C ASP A 956 -27.34 5.29 -48.05
N GLN A 957 -28.37 5.69 -47.31
CA GLN A 957 -28.99 7.03 -47.38
C GLN A 957 -28.37 8.05 -46.40
N LEU A 958 -27.17 7.79 -45.88
CA LEU A 958 -26.53 8.57 -44.82
C LEU A 958 -25.65 9.71 -45.36
N THR A 959 -26.30 10.82 -45.71
CA THR A 959 -25.64 12.13 -45.86
C THR A 959 -26.17 13.10 -44.80
N GLU A 960 -25.31 13.43 -43.83
CA GLU A 960 -25.59 14.30 -42.68
C GLU A 960 -26.63 13.77 -41.66
N SER A 961 -26.81 14.49 -40.55
CA SER A 961 -27.54 13.98 -39.38
C SER A 961 -29.05 14.12 -39.54
N VAL A 962 -29.72 13.03 -39.92
CA VAL A 962 -31.18 12.95 -40.13
C VAL A 962 -31.94 13.53 -38.94
N SER A 963 -32.51 14.71 -39.14
CA SER A 963 -33.28 15.44 -38.15
C SER A 963 -34.67 15.78 -38.69
N ALA A 964 -35.67 15.84 -37.81
CA ALA A 964 -37.04 16.11 -38.24
C ALA A 964 -37.22 17.47 -38.98
N PRO A 965 -36.48 18.56 -38.66
CA PRO A 965 -36.43 19.74 -39.53
C PRO A 965 -35.86 19.44 -40.92
N HIS A 966 -34.72 18.76 -40.99
CA HIS A 966 -34.00 18.47 -42.25
C HIS A 966 -34.78 17.57 -43.21
N GLU A 967 -35.40 16.48 -42.71
CA GLU A 967 -36.34 15.64 -43.50
C GLU A 967 -37.48 16.45 -44.14
N LEU A 968 -37.95 17.49 -43.45
CA LEU A 968 -39.04 18.35 -43.89
C LEU A 968 -38.55 19.40 -44.90
N GLU A 969 -37.33 19.91 -44.71
CA GLU A 969 -36.62 20.78 -45.68
C GLU A 969 -36.33 20.03 -46.99
N GLU A 970 -35.72 18.85 -46.94
CA GLU A 970 -35.43 18.03 -48.12
C GLU A 970 -36.68 17.64 -48.90
N PHE A 971 -37.76 17.26 -48.22
CA PHE A 971 -39.02 16.96 -48.89
C PHE A 971 -39.58 18.19 -49.62
N CYS A 972 -39.53 19.38 -49.01
CA CYS A 972 -40.00 20.61 -49.67
C CYS A 972 -39.08 21.01 -50.84
N LEU A 973 -37.76 20.90 -50.67
CA LEU A 973 -36.77 21.12 -51.72
C LEU A 973 -36.97 20.17 -52.91
N GLY A 974 -37.24 18.89 -52.66
CA GLY A 974 -37.51 17.88 -53.69
C GLY A 974 -38.87 18.01 -54.38
N LYS A 975 -39.78 18.86 -53.87
CA LYS A 975 -41.04 19.23 -54.54
C LYS A 975 -40.94 20.54 -55.33
N ASP A 976 -40.09 21.46 -54.88
CA ASP A 976 -39.83 22.79 -55.47
C ASP A 976 -41.09 23.62 -55.81
N ILE A 977 -42.10 23.55 -54.93
CA ILE A 977 -43.37 24.29 -55.01
C ILE A 977 -43.84 24.72 -53.61
N GLU A 978 -44.82 25.62 -53.57
CA GLU A 978 -45.55 25.95 -52.33
C GLU A 978 -46.36 24.73 -51.83
N MET A 979 -46.09 24.29 -50.61
CA MET A 979 -46.72 23.14 -49.96
C MET A 979 -47.76 23.56 -48.92
N ASN A 980 -48.91 22.87 -48.89
CA ASN A 980 -49.92 23.08 -47.85
C ASN A 980 -49.53 22.34 -46.56
N SER A 981 -49.75 22.97 -45.40
CA SER A 981 -49.62 22.32 -44.09
C SER A 981 -50.44 21.03 -43.99
N HIS A 982 -51.59 20.93 -44.65
CA HIS A 982 -52.37 19.68 -44.66
C HIS A 982 -51.63 18.54 -45.39
N GLU A 983 -51.01 18.82 -46.53
CA GLU A 983 -50.26 17.82 -47.32
C GLU A 983 -48.98 17.37 -46.59
N LEU A 984 -48.30 18.33 -45.94
CA LEU A 984 -47.17 18.02 -45.06
C LEU A 984 -47.63 17.20 -43.83
N HIS A 985 -48.85 17.39 -43.33
CA HIS A 985 -49.39 16.59 -42.22
C HIS A 985 -49.75 15.16 -42.67
N GLU A 986 -50.39 15.02 -43.84
CA GLU A 986 -50.64 13.71 -44.49
C GLU A 986 -49.32 12.92 -44.64
N GLU A 987 -48.31 13.52 -45.29
CA GLU A 987 -46.99 12.91 -45.48
C GLU A 987 -46.33 12.53 -44.15
N PHE A 988 -46.03 13.51 -43.30
CA PHE A 988 -45.16 13.26 -42.15
C PHE A 988 -45.88 12.55 -40.99
N CYS A 989 -47.15 12.86 -40.71
CA CYS A 989 -47.86 12.26 -39.57
C CYS A 989 -48.61 10.97 -39.95
N LYS A 990 -49.13 10.82 -41.18
CA LYS A 990 -49.84 9.59 -41.60
C LYS A 990 -48.94 8.58 -42.29
N GLN A 991 -48.08 9.01 -43.24
CA GLN A 991 -47.23 8.08 -43.99
C GLN A 991 -45.91 7.78 -43.26
N ARG A 992 -45.15 8.80 -42.84
CA ARG A 992 -43.88 8.62 -42.10
C ARG A 992 -44.08 8.35 -40.59
N GLY A 993 -45.31 8.46 -40.10
CA GLY A 993 -45.72 8.07 -38.75
C GLY A 993 -45.20 8.97 -37.61
N TRP A 994 -44.95 10.24 -37.89
CA TRP A 994 -44.54 11.22 -36.87
C TRP A 994 -45.69 11.53 -35.90
N SER A 995 -45.35 11.94 -34.67
CA SER A 995 -46.33 12.44 -33.69
C SER A 995 -46.55 13.95 -33.85
N GLU A 996 -47.77 14.45 -33.66
CA GLU A 996 -48.15 15.88 -33.75
C GLU A 996 -47.08 16.86 -33.21
N ASN A 997 -46.69 16.72 -31.94
CA ASN A 997 -45.69 17.60 -31.31
C ASN A 997 -44.33 17.59 -32.03
N GLN A 998 -43.95 16.48 -32.66
CA GLN A 998 -42.71 16.33 -33.43
C GLN A 998 -42.81 17.02 -34.79
N TYR A 999 -43.96 16.94 -35.46
CA TYR A 999 -44.25 17.67 -36.69
C TYR A 999 -44.28 19.19 -36.48
N TYR A 1000 -45.04 19.69 -35.49
CA TYR A 1000 -45.09 21.13 -35.21
C TYR A 1000 -43.74 21.68 -34.69
N THR A 1001 -42.96 20.87 -33.95
CA THR A 1001 -41.59 21.25 -33.56
C THR A 1001 -40.62 21.24 -34.75
N ALA A 1002 -40.81 20.34 -35.72
CA ALA A 1002 -40.03 20.31 -36.95
C ALA A 1002 -40.32 21.55 -37.80
N ILE A 1003 -41.59 21.85 -38.11
CA ILE A 1003 -41.97 23.04 -38.88
C ILE A 1003 -41.46 24.34 -38.24
N ARG A 1004 -41.53 24.48 -36.91
CA ARG A 1004 -41.02 25.67 -36.22
C ARG A 1004 -39.48 25.83 -36.30
N LYS A 1005 -38.74 24.75 -36.57
CA LYS A 1005 -37.27 24.75 -36.63
C LYS A 1005 -36.72 24.57 -38.04
N ALA A 1006 -37.56 24.19 -39.00
CA ALA A 1006 -37.19 23.99 -40.39
C ALA A 1006 -36.86 25.33 -41.05
N ASN A 1007 -35.85 25.33 -41.91
CA ASN A 1007 -35.47 26.45 -42.76
C ASN A 1007 -36.48 26.66 -43.91
N LEU A 1008 -37.77 26.82 -43.60
CA LEU A 1008 -38.84 27.10 -44.56
C LEU A 1008 -39.39 28.51 -44.36
N PHE A 1009 -39.83 29.13 -45.46
CA PHE A 1009 -40.57 30.38 -45.40
C PHE A 1009 -42.07 30.12 -45.44
N ARG A 1010 -42.82 30.81 -44.58
CA ARG A 1010 -44.29 30.73 -44.55
C ARG A 1010 -44.88 31.71 -45.57
N SER A 1011 -45.39 31.19 -46.69
CA SER A 1011 -45.97 32.00 -47.78
C SER A 1011 -47.42 32.41 -47.54
N GLY A 1012 -48.17 31.73 -46.67
CA GLY A 1012 -49.57 32.03 -46.41
C GLY A 1012 -50.09 31.62 -45.03
N LYS A 1013 -51.41 31.70 -44.82
CA LYS A 1013 -52.02 31.34 -43.52
C LYS A 1013 -51.76 29.87 -43.13
N SER A 1014 -51.63 28.95 -44.10
CA SER A 1014 -51.32 27.53 -43.85
C SER A 1014 -50.40 26.90 -44.92
N THR A 1015 -49.53 27.69 -45.56
CA THR A 1015 -48.64 27.25 -46.64
C THR A 1015 -47.19 27.66 -46.39
N TYR A 1016 -46.27 26.85 -46.92
CA TYR A 1016 -44.83 26.96 -46.73
C TYR A 1016 -44.08 26.69 -48.04
N LEU A 1017 -42.92 27.32 -48.22
CA LEU A 1017 -42.02 27.09 -49.35
C LEU A 1017 -40.57 26.94 -48.88
N HIS A 1018 -39.75 26.23 -49.66
CA HIS A 1018 -38.33 26.10 -49.40
C HIS A 1018 -37.57 27.35 -49.94
N PRO A 1019 -36.53 27.87 -49.24
CA PRO A 1019 -35.80 29.06 -49.68
C PRO A 1019 -35.23 28.96 -51.10
N ALA A 1020 -34.81 27.75 -51.54
CA ALA A 1020 -34.31 27.54 -52.90
C ALA A 1020 -35.37 27.84 -53.97
N THR A 1021 -36.66 27.56 -53.72
CA THR A 1021 -37.76 27.74 -54.67
C THR A 1021 -38.00 29.21 -55.05
N ILE A 1022 -37.62 30.15 -54.17
CA ILE A 1022 -37.60 31.60 -54.47
C ILE A 1022 -36.21 32.14 -54.84
N ASN A 1023 -35.24 31.27 -55.13
CA ASN A 1023 -33.82 31.61 -55.34
C ASN A 1023 -33.22 32.45 -54.18
N TRP A 1024 -33.58 32.12 -52.93
CA TRP A 1024 -33.14 32.89 -51.77
C TRP A 1024 -31.61 32.89 -51.64
N SER A 1025 -31.04 34.09 -51.56
CA SER A 1025 -29.61 34.36 -51.62
C SER A 1025 -29.29 35.66 -50.90
N GLU A 1026 -28.04 35.85 -50.46
CA GLU A 1026 -27.59 37.07 -49.77
C GLU A 1026 -27.88 38.36 -50.57
N SER A 1027 -27.77 38.30 -51.91
CA SER A 1027 -28.09 39.43 -52.78
C SER A 1027 -29.58 39.78 -52.79
N LEU A 1028 -30.47 38.77 -52.89
CA LEU A 1028 -31.91 38.98 -52.78
C LEU A 1028 -32.31 39.46 -51.37
N SER A 1029 -31.63 38.94 -50.35
CA SER A 1029 -31.72 39.38 -48.95
C SER A 1029 -31.42 40.87 -48.82
N LEU A 1030 -30.27 41.32 -49.31
CA LEU A 1030 -29.85 42.72 -49.22
C LEU A 1030 -30.81 43.67 -49.95
N ILE A 1031 -31.34 43.26 -51.11
CA ILE A 1031 -32.32 44.06 -51.87
C ILE A 1031 -33.63 44.22 -51.08
N VAL A 1032 -34.17 43.14 -50.50
CA VAL A 1032 -35.40 43.20 -49.69
C VAL A 1032 -35.20 44.07 -48.45
N HIS A 1033 -34.05 43.94 -47.78
CA HIS A 1033 -33.70 44.77 -46.62
C HIS A 1033 -33.65 46.26 -46.96
N GLN A 1034 -32.87 46.65 -47.99
CA GLN A 1034 -32.74 48.05 -48.42
C GLN A 1034 -34.07 48.67 -48.85
N VAL A 1035 -34.98 47.88 -49.46
CA VAL A 1035 -36.34 48.32 -49.76
C VAL A 1035 -37.15 48.57 -48.48
N MET A 1036 -37.09 47.65 -47.51
CA MET A 1036 -37.82 47.82 -46.24
C MET A 1036 -37.29 48.99 -45.39
N GLU A 1037 -35.97 49.13 -45.30
CA GLU A 1037 -35.28 50.23 -44.63
C GLU A 1037 -35.69 51.58 -45.25
N SER A 1038 -35.48 51.76 -46.56
CA SER A 1038 -35.72 53.05 -47.24
C SER A 1038 -37.17 53.56 -47.19
N TYR A 1039 -38.17 52.67 -47.10
CA TYR A 1039 -39.58 53.05 -46.94
C TYR A 1039 -39.95 53.43 -45.50
N ILE A 1040 -39.39 52.75 -44.48
CA ILE A 1040 -39.47 53.23 -43.09
C ILE A 1040 -38.82 54.60 -42.99
N ASP A 1041 -37.62 54.75 -43.56
CA ASP A 1041 -36.86 55.99 -43.53
C ASP A 1041 -37.63 57.18 -44.16
N ALA A 1042 -38.50 56.91 -45.13
CA ALA A 1042 -39.39 57.90 -45.74
C ALA A 1042 -40.61 58.25 -44.85
N ARG A 1043 -41.16 57.29 -44.10
CA ARG A 1043 -42.25 57.53 -43.12
C ARG A 1043 -41.73 58.21 -41.83
N ASN A 1044 -40.55 57.83 -41.33
CA ASN A 1044 -39.92 58.39 -40.13
C ASN A 1044 -39.76 59.91 -40.23
N LYS A 1045 -39.37 60.42 -41.40
CA LYS A 1045 -39.25 61.86 -41.70
C LYS A 1045 -40.59 62.62 -41.53
N ASN A 1046 -41.72 61.93 -41.66
CA ASN A 1046 -43.08 62.45 -41.42
C ASN A 1046 -43.62 62.12 -40.00
N HIS A 1047 -42.73 61.68 -39.10
CA HIS A 1047 -43.02 61.30 -37.71
C HIS A 1047 -44.01 60.13 -37.60
N TYR A 1048 -44.00 59.20 -38.57
CA TYR A 1048 -44.67 57.90 -38.47
C TYR A 1048 -43.60 56.81 -38.34
N PRO A 1049 -43.56 56.04 -37.24
CA PRO A 1049 -42.47 55.11 -36.98
C PRO A 1049 -42.62 53.77 -37.72
N HIS A 1050 -43.85 53.38 -38.07
CA HIS A 1050 -44.16 52.10 -38.70
C HIS A 1050 -44.56 52.26 -40.17
N MET A 1051 -44.28 51.23 -40.98
CA MET A 1051 -44.72 51.09 -42.37
C MET A 1051 -45.65 49.89 -42.53
N GLN A 1052 -46.67 49.97 -43.39
CA GLN A 1052 -47.57 48.86 -43.67
C GLN A 1052 -47.00 47.92 -44.74
N ILE A 1053 -47.28 46.63 -44.59
CA ILE A 1053 -46.74 45.57 -45.45
C ILE A 1053 -47.58 45.44 -46.73
N GLU A 1054 -48.91 45.55 -46.64
CA GLU A 1054 -49.75 45.67 -47.84
C GLU A 1054 -49.39 46.94 -48.65
N GLU A 1055 -49.15 48.09 -48.02
CA GLU A 1055 -48.66 49.31 -48.72
C GLU A 1055 -47.35 49.06 -49.49
N LEU A 1056 -46.38 48.36 -48.90
CA LEU A 1056 -45.08 48.06 -49.53
C LEU A 1056 -45.21 47.07 -50.70
N ILE A 1057 -46.07 46.05 -50.56
CA ILE A 1057 -46.33 45.05 -51.59
C ILE A 1057 -47.04 45.67 -52.80
N TYR A 1058 -48.08 46.49 -52.56
CA TYR A 1058 -48.85 47.12 -53.65
C TYR A 1058 -48.13 48.24 -54.40
N GLN A 1059 -47.05 48.80 -53.83
CA GLN A 1059 -46.23 49.83 -54.48
C GLN A 1059 -45.15 49.26 -55.44
N TYR A 1060 -45.11 47.95 -55.65
CA TYR A 1060 -44.17 47.26 -56.56
C TYR A 1060 -42.68 47.53 -56.26
N ALA A 1061 -42.34 47.85 -55.00
CA ALA A 1061 -40.98 48.17 -54.58
C ALA A 1061 -40.09 46.92 -54.40
N LEU A 1062 -40.70 45.75 -54.20
CA LEU A 1062 -40.02 44.48 -53.94
C LEU A 1062 -39.63 43.77 -55.25
N PRO A 1063 -38.50 43.04 -55.28
CA PRO A 1063 -38.02 42.35 -56.49
C PRO A 1063 -38.94 41.20 -56.93
N GLU A 1064 -39.03 40.95 -58.24
CA GLU A 1064 -39.80 39.83 -58.79
C GLU A 1064 -39.25 38.48 -58.32
N LEU A 1065 -40.15 37.58 -57.90
CA LEU A 1065 -39.80 36.21 -57.49
C LEU A 1065 -40.02 35.22 -58.65
N PRO A 1066 -39.26 34.11 -58.69
CA PRO A 1066 -39.43 33.08 -59.72
C PRO A 1066 -40.79 32.35 -59.61
N GLN A 1067 -41.10 31.54 -60.62
CA GLN A 1067 -42.30 30.69 -60.70
C GLN A 1067 -43.66 31.42 -60.52
N ASN A 1068 -43.72 32.73 -60.81
CA ASN A 1068 -44.89 33.60 -60.55
C ASN A 1068 -45.30 33.73 -59.07
N ILE A 1069 -44.45 33.33 -58.12
CA ILE A 1069 -44.72 33.48 -56.68
C ILE A 1069 -44.89 34.97 -56.37
N GLN A 1070 -45.96 35.32 -55.65
CA GLN A 1070 -46.24 36.72 -55.28
C GLN A 1070 -45.74 37.00 -53.86
N TRP A 1071 -45.30 38.23 -53.61
CA TRP A 1071 -45.06 38.69 -52.25
C TRP A 1071 -46.36 38.73 -51.46
N THR A 1072 -46.35 38.14 -50.27
CA THR A 1072 -47.46 38.19 -49.32
C THR A 1072 -46.96 38.73 -47.99
N ARG A 1073 -47.88 39.25 -47.16
CA ARG A 1073 -47.55 39.68 -45.78
C ARG A 1073 -46.95 38.56 -44.92
N HIS A 1074 -47.24 37.29 -45.24
CA HIS A 1074 -46.65 36.16 -44.54
C HIS A 1074 -45.24 35.85 -45.06
N LEU A 1075 -45.04 35.86 -46.39
CA LEU A 1075 -43.75 35.61 -47.00
C LEU A 1075 -42.73 36.68 -46.60
N LEU A 1076 -43.08 37.96 -46.71
CA LEU A 1076 -42.18 39.07 -46.38
C LEU A 1076 -41.75 39.04 -44.90
N LYS A 1077 -42.68 38.77 -43.96
CA LYS A 1077 -42.35 38.58 -42.54
C LYS A 1077 -41.45 37.37 -42.31
N SER A 1078 -41.79 36.22 -42.90
CA SER A 1078 -41.04 34.98 -42.71
C SER A 1078 -39.64 35.03 -43.30
N VAL A 1079 -39.45 35.82 -44.36
CA VAL A 1079 -38.16 36.15 -44.96
C VAL A 1079 -37.39 37.12 -44.07
N SER A 1080 -38.01 38.24 -43.70
CA SER A 1080 -37.32 39.38 -43.09
C SER A 1080 -37.01 39.19 -41.59
N ALA A 1081 -37.69 38.23 -40.94
CA ALA A 1081 -37.30 37.73 -39.62
C ALA A 1081 -35.88 37.11 -39.60
N LYS A 1082 -35.23 36.88 -40.74
CA LYS A 1082 -33.81 36.47 -40.83
C LYS A 1082 -32.80 37.61 -40.72
N PHE A 1083 -33.20 38.87 -40.92
CA PHE A 1083 -32.31 40.01 -40.71
C PHE A 1083 -32.11 40.27 -39.21
N GLY A 1084 -33.22 40.31 -38.47
CA GLY A 1084 -33.21 40.65 -37.04
C GLY A 1084 -33.25 42.15 -36.76
N ASP A 1085 -33.38 42.99 -37.80
CA ASP A 1085 -33.37 44.46 -37.68
C ASP A 1085 -34.78 45.09 -37.59
N PHE A 1086 -35.84 44.30 -37.80
CA PHE A 1086 -37.22 44.79 -37.87
C PHE A 1086 -38.16 44.07 -36.89
N LEU A 1087 -38.96 44.84 -36.16
CA LEU A 1087 -40.07 44.39 -35.32
C LEU A 1087 -41.37 44.40 -36.15
N PHE A 1088 -42.20 43.37 -35.99
CA PHE A 1088 -43.40 43.13 -36.80
C PHE A 1088 -44.68 43.05 -35.98
N PHE A 1089 -45.69 43.80 -36.41
CA PHE A 1089 -47.07 43.78 -35.89
C PHE A 1089 -47.98 42.95 -36.82
N ASP A 1090 -49.33 43.05 -36.75
CA ASP A 1090 -50.22 42.18 -37.55
C ASP A 1090 -50.17 42.44 -39.07
N ASP A 1091 -49.99 43.68 -39.53
CA ASP A 1091 -49.60 44.03 -40.92
C ASP A 1091 -48.60 45.21 -41.03
N ALA A 1092 -48.11 45.75 -39.91
CA ALA A 1092 -47.07 46.78 -39.92
C ALA A 1092 -45.68 46.25 -39.51
N TYR A 1093 -44.64 47.02 -39.78
CA TYR A 1093 -43.27 46.81 -39.28
C TYR A 1093 -42.56 48.13 -38.94
N ILE A 1094 -41.57 48.06 -38.04
CA ILE A 1094 -40.72 49.16 -37.56
C ILE A 1094 -39.27 48.65 -37.47
N ALA A 1095 -38.26 49.53 -37.57
CA ALA A 1095 -36.88 49.18 -37.29
C ALA A 1095 -36.66 48.98 -35.77
N ILE A 1096 -35.82 48.04 -35.36
CA ILE A 1096 -35.55 47.80 -33.93
C ILE A 1096 -34.70 48.92 -33.34
N ASP A 1097 -33.67 49.38 -34.06
CA ASP A 1097 -33.00 50.65 -33.77
C ASP A 1097 -33.84 51.78 -34.39
N ASN A 1098 -34.61 52.50 -33.57
CA ASN A 1098 -35.52 53.55 -34.02
C ASN A 1098 -35.49 54.80 -33.13
N ASP A 1099 -35.55 55.99 -33.76
CA ASP A 1099 -35.54 57.31 -33.11
C ASP A 1099 -36.75 57.57 -32.18
N PHE A 1100 -37.69 56.64 -32.07
CA PHE A 1100 -38.96 56.80 -31.35
C PHE A 1100 -39.02 56.04 -30.02
N ASP A 1101 -37.95 55.32 -29.63
CA ASP A 1101 -37.87 54.57 -28.37
C ASP A 1101 -39.02 53.56 -28.22
N ILE A 1102 -39.35 52.83 -29.29
CA ILE A 1102 -40.40 51.79 -29.32
C ILE A 1102 -39.75 50.40 -29.35
N GLU A 1103 -39.89 49.63 -28.27
CA GLU A 1103 -39.34 48.26 -28.19
C GLU A 1103 -40.37 47.16 -28.54
N ASP A 1104 -41.67 47.38 -28.31
CA ASP A 1104 -42.71 46.35 -28.46
C ASP A 1104 -44.11 46.87 -28.87
N LEU A 1105 -45.16 46.06 -28.63
CA LEU A 1105 -46.55 46.42 -28.88
C LEU A 1105 -47.14 47.40 -27.86
N ASP A 1106 -46.68 47.37 -26.60
CA ASP A 1106 -47.11 48.31 -25.56
C ASP A 1106 -46.63 49.72 -25.91
N ASP A 1107 -45.34 49.86 -26.21
CA ASP A 1107 -44.73 51.12 -26.63
C ASP A 1107 -45.33 51.65 -27.94
N MET A 1108 -45.62 50.77 -28.91
CA MET A 1108 -46.29 51.17 -30.15
C MET A 1108 -47.70 51.71 -29.90
N ILE A 1109 -48.47 51.08 -29.00
CA ILE A 1109 -49.81 51.57 -28.63
C ILE A 1109 -49.69 52.88 -27.84
N GLY A 1110 -48.74 52.98 -26.91
CA GLY A 1110 -48.44 54.21 -26.16
C GLY A 1110 -48.11 55.39 -27.07
N PHE A 1111 -47.13 55.22 -27.97
CA PHE A 1111 -46.75 56.23 -28.96
C PHE A 1111 -47.94 56.72 -29.80
N LEU A 1112 -48.76 55.79 -30.32
CA LEU A 1112 -49.94 56.13 -31.12
C LEU A 1112 -51.05 56.80 -30.28
N ILE A 1113 -51.23 56.41 -29.01
CA ILE A 1113 -52.16 57.09 -28.10
C ILE A 1113 -51.70 58.54 -27.86
N GLY A 1114 -50.44 58.76 -27.51
CA GLY A 1114 -49.88 60.10 -27.30
C GLY A 1114 -50.03 60.99 -28.54
N ARG A 1115 -49.68 60.46 -29.72
CA ARG A 1115 -49.77 61.17 -31.00
C ARG A 1115 -51.18 61.56 -31.42
N HIS A 1116 -52.17 60.69 -31.19
CA HIS A 1116 -53.53 60.89 -31.73
C HIS A 1116 -54.55 61.43 -30.71
N PHE A 1117 -54.33 61.27 -29.41
CA PHE A 1117 -55.29 61.67 -28.37
C PHE A 1117 -54.64 62.64 -27.36
N ARG A 1118 -54.98 63.93 -27.48
CA ARG A 1118 -54.38 65.07 -26.74
C ARG A 1118 -54.38 65.01 -25.21
N MET A 1119 -55.11 64.07 -24.60
CA MET A 1119 -55.13 63.87 -23.15
C MET A 1119 -54.38 62.60 -22.72
N GLY A 1120 -53.77 61.88 -23.66
CA GLY A 1120 -53.15 60.58 -23.40
C GLY A 1120 -54.15 59.49 -23.00
N ILE A 1121 -55.46 59.70 -23.18
CA ILE A 1121 -56.54 58.79 -22.79
C ILE A 1121 -57.60 58.80 -23.89
N ALA A 1122 -58.13 57.63 -24.23
CA ALA A 1122 -59.17 57.43 -25.24
C ALA A 1122 -60.05 56.22 -24.91
N LYS A 1123 -61.20 56.07 -25.56
CA LYS A 1123 -62.00 54.85 -25.45
C LYS A 1123 -61.31 53.68 -26.13
N ARG A 1124 -61.43 52.48 -25.54
CA ARG A 1124 -60.87 51.25 -26.09
C ARG A 1124 -61.23 51.03 -27.56
N ASP A 1125 -62.52 51.12 -27.90
CA ASP A 1125 -63.03 50.99 -29.28
C ASP A 1125 -62.37 51.96 -30.28
N GLU A 1126 -62.02 53.16 -29.84
CA GLU A 1126 -61.44 54.21 -30.70
C GLU A 1126 -59.94 53.96 -30.94
N VAL A 1127 -59.22 53.46 -29.93
CA VAL A 1127 -57.84 52.99 -30.05
C VAL A 1127 -57.77 51.73 -30.91
N GLU A 1128 -58.67 50.75 -30.70
CA GLU A 1128 -58.70 49.51 -31.47
C GLU A 1128 -58.97 49.76 -32.96
N GLN A 1129 -59.92 50.63 -33.30
CA GLN A 1129 -60.16 51.06 -34.68
C GLN A 1129 -58.96 51.77 -35.32
N MET A 1130 -58.22 52.57 -34.54
CA MET A 1130 -56.95 53.17 -35.00
C MET A 1130 -55.90 52.09 -35.26
N LEU A 1131 -55.69 51.15 -34.33
CA LEU A 1131 -54.70 50.07 -34.47
C LEU A 1131 -55.02 49.14 -35.65
N TRP A 1132 -56.29 48.92 -35.99
CA TRP A 1132 -56.70 48.21 -37.20
C TRP A 1132 -56.40 49.02 -38.48
N ARG A 1133 -56.68 50.33 -38.48
CA ARG A 1133 -56.38 51.22 -39.63
C ARG A 1133 -54.87 51.33 -39.89
N GLU A 1134 -54.09 51.41 -38.82
CA GLU A 1134 -52.63 51.54 -38.88
C GLU A 1134 -51.91 50.20 -39.16
N GLY A 1135 -52.62 49.06 -39.14
CA GLY A 1135 -52.05 47.74 -39.40
C GLY A 1135 -51.29 47.14 -38.21
N ILE A 1136 -51.43 47.72 -37.02
CA ILE A 1136 -50.80 47.21 -35.80
C ILE A 1136 -51.52 45.94 -35.32
N LEU A 1137 -52.87 45.90 -35.41
CA LEU A 1137 -53.71 44.76 -35.04
C LEU A 1137 -54.58 44.30 -36.23
N GLU A 1138 -54.78 42.98 -36.40
CA GLU A 1138 -55.68 42.43 -37.43
C GLU A 1138 -57.14 42.82 -37.09
N SER A 1139 -57.90 43.29 -38.09
CA SER A 1139 -59.21 43.91 -37.89
C SER A 1139 -60.19 43.05 -37.08
N GLY A 1140 -60.71 43.60 -36.00
CA GLY A 1140 -61.59 42.91 -35.06
C GLY A 1140 -60.88 42.18 -33.90
N ARG A 1141 -59.55 42.30 -33.77
CA ARG A 1141 -58.83 41.91 -32.54
C ARG A 1141 -58.80 43.07 -31.53
N SER A 1142 -59.14 42.77 -30.28
CA SER A 1142 -59.01 43.70 -29.17
C SER A 1142 -57.58 43.78 -28.63
N ILE A 1143 -57.25 44.87 -27.92
CA ILE A 1143 -55.96 45.01 -27.22
C ILE A 1143 -55.84 43.92 -26.13
N PRO A 1144 -54.70 43.22 -25.96
CA PRO A 1144 -54.58 42.08 -25.04
C PRO A 1144 -54.48 42.49 -23.56
N SER A 1145 -55.62 42.60 -22.86
CA SER A 1145 -55.69 43.07 -21.45
C SER A 1145 -54.75 42.39 -20.45
N ASP A 1146 -54.33 41.15 -20.75
CA ASP A 1146 -53.68 40.25 -19.80
C ASP A 1146 -52.14 40.26 -19.93
N GLN A 1147 -51.57 41.13 -20.77
CA GLN A 1147 -50.14 41.13 -21.14
C GLN A 1147 -49.31 42.27 -20.53
N TYR A 1148 -49.96 43.24 -19.88
CA TYR A 1148 -49.32 44.48 -19.42
C TYR A 1148 -48.93 44.42 -17.93
N PHE A 1149 -47.74 44.92 -17.61
CA PHE A 1149 -47.15 44.90 -16.26
C PHE A 1149 -47.13 46.29 -15.61
N ASN A 1150 -46.71 46.40 -14.34
CA ASN A 1150 -46.68 47.67 -13.59
C ASN A 1150 -45.80 48.77 -14.21
N GLU A 1151 -44.87 48.41 -15.11
CA GLU A 1151 -43.96 49.33 -15.79
C GLU A 1151 -44.44 49.68 -17.22
N SER A 1152 -45.55 49.06 -17.67
CA SER A 1152 -46.17 49.21 -18.99
C SER A 1152 -46.35 50.66 -19.43
N SER A 1153 -46.28 50.92 -20.74
CA SER A 1153 -46.52 52.22 -21.35
C SER A 1153 -48.01 52.61 -21.39
N ILE A 1154 -48.94 51.64 -21.35
CA ILE A 1154 -50.39 51.91 -21.28
C ILE A 1154 -51.04 51.48 -19.94
N VAL A 1155 -52.25 51.98 -19.71
CA VAL A 1155 -53.09 51.61 -18.56
C VAL A 1155 -54.56 51.48 -18.98
N PHE A 1156 -55.23 50.45 -18.46
CA PHE A 1156 -56.67 50.23 -18.65
C PHE A 1156 -57.45 50.80 -17.46
N LEU A 1157 -58.35 51.73 -17.73
CA LEU A 1157 -59.25 52.32 -16.73
C LEU A 1157 -60.50 51.44 -16.60
N SER A 1158 -60.40 50.45 -15.70
CA SER A 1158 -61.42 49.40 -15.51
C SER A 1158 -62.79 49.90 -15.03
N GLU A 1159 -62.90 51.17 -14.62
CA GLU A 1159 -64.18 51.81 -14.27
C GLU A 1159 -64.83 52.56 -15.45
N SER A 1160 -64.14 52.75 -16.59
CA SER A 1160 -64.65 53.54 -17.75
C SER A 1160 -64.49 52.91 -19.14
N ASP A 1161 -63.78 51.78 -19.28
CA ASP A 1161 -63.42 51.12 -20.56
C ASP A 1161 -62.61 52.04 -21.51
N GLU A 1162 -61.75 52.84 -20.88
CA GLU A 1162 -60.78 53.72 -21.53
C GLU A 1162 -59.37 53.15 -21.40
N VAL A 1163 -58.55 53.41 -22.40
CA VAL A 1163 -57.12 53.07 -22.46
C VAL A 1163 -56.35 54.38 -22.56
N GLY A 1164 -55.31 54.51 -21.76
CA GLY A 1164 -54.45 55.69 -21.79
C GLY A 1164 -52.99 55.37 -21.52
N LEU A 1165 -52.16 56.41 -21.52
CA LEU A 1165 -50.76 56.33 -21.11
C LEU A 1165 -50.67 56.11 -19.60
N SER A 1166 -49.79 55.20 -19.20
CA SER A 1166 -49.35 55.06 -17.81
C SER A 1166 -48.45 56.23 -17.40
N PRO A 1167 -48.02 56.35 -16.13
CA PRO A 1167 -46.95 57.27 -15.76
C PRO A 1167 -45.68 57.10 -16.61
N THR A 1168 -45.27 55.86 -16.91
CA THR A 1168 -44.13 55.55 -17.78
C THR A 1168 -44.36 56.03 -19.21
N GLY A 1169 -45.54 55.73 -19.78
CA GLY A 1169 -45.90 56.15 -21.14
C GLY A 1169 -46.09 57.65 -21.27
N ILE A 1170 -46.45 58.35 -20.19
CA ILE A 1170 -46.46 59.82 -20.13
C ILE A 1170 -45.01 60.34 -20.18
N GLU A 1171 -44.09 59.77 -19.40
CA GLU A 1171 -42.68 60.21 -19.40
C GLU A 1171 -41.98 59.95 -20.75
N ARG A 1172 -42.25 58.81 -21.42
CA ARG A 1172 -41.71 58.50 -22.76
C ARG A 1172 -42.41 59.27 -23.88
N TYR A 1173 -43.75 59.24 -23.95
CA TYR A 1173 -44.51 59.59 -25.16
C TYR A 1173 -45.47 60.80 -25.04
N ALA A 1174 -45.58 61.47 -23.88
CA ALA A 1174 -46.35 62.72 -23.81
C ALA A 1174 -45.68 63.91 -24.53
N GLN A 1175 -44.43 63.75 -24.99
CA GLN A 1175 -43.77 64.72 -25.89
C GLN A 1175 -44.14 64.51 -27.37
N SER A 1176 -44.91 63.48 -27.71
CA SER A 1176 -45.38 63.18 -29.08
C SER A 1176 -46.69 63.93 -29.46
N VAL A 1177 -47.13 64.89 -28.64
CA VAL A 1177 -48.44 65.59 -28.63
C VAL A 1177 -48.43 66.92 -29.39
#